data_AF-A0A0A7GGD6-F1
#
_entry.id   AF-A0A0A7GGD6-F1
#
_cell.length_a   1.000
_cell.length_b   1.000
_cell.length_c   1.000
_cell.angle_alpha   90.00
_cell.angle_beta   90.00
_cell.angle_gamma   90.00
#
_symmetry.space_group_name_H-M   'P 1'
#
loop_
_entity.id
_entity.type
_entity.pdbx_description
1 polymer ?
#
loop_
_entity_poly.entity_id
_entity_poly.type
_entity_poly.pdbx_seq_one_letter_code
_entity_poly.pdbx_strand_id
1 'polypeptide(L)'
;MKQSIHANLNSNAANTTKLTDTIDKACWACHGDGTEPTEHPASYKNPKKCEDCHTGTTQFSAPLVAEHYYAGEDLVVQATCQDCHSKGEMLNANSDPDAGSVNATISHYGKKRTDLVLNINGDVLTDCYYCHQNTTTTFKNVMRNPNHSYMYDHTDSPNSPKCWNCHSAGRIHDQTHVKPQISNGLCLGCHQSGIGSAKPIPTAHNSTMNCYSCHMDPKDETYDTVTAQIHGIKFISSDGTYTMWDKTNAANCVDCHENQNTSASLTAWGYTIPAIPKLNHSNDPIAGQKWGTYWTSDIEACYYCHQSGIHKDRTGLLGNVTLIADGAKDLSGTWCANCHYQSSPDYKGNQLNPVPPRIDVDEGTANDGTTWVDHSGFLSSSFTDSVCKQCHGGVAQSATTLKDFVHAVSEGTGGGCIACHESYTGSIGINVSSYGRHVNVNTTDGTGNLTDADCTTCHYDTSKMFDPGWSVATYSCQDCHLNGTPVNVPSDVRLTTFQHGNNDCKSCHVAGGYAEGRYYHWNYSTPYGAVKEPGWPGWTGTFVKCSDCHYTHSKRDEPFHAPGIGTYMATMYTSCGGGNCHGNGQIHDTVTVPYLSPPIVTVSASKSYAYVGDTITITAEVIGYNVQIYNATYRLVHNGVVVEQGQLTPDDGRFGGVDSRGFGYEKFTFSIDTTGFEPGEYRIYVTGEKDTGKSATTFTTFTLSKGGVVPSPTAYNFGFESWTVSSTPVSWTNVSAAVTQSAPKSGSASAGLASATAGYLESARFQVTPGASYQVTVYVKKPADGGYAGISLVQWNGNTVISETPVVKLEGHTSDWVLLGVEITASSSATNFSIRLYASNTTAYFDDVSVIITPPVTTNYVVNGGFDSDWGTGRPDRYFRSAEYKQKPYEPIKAWEPKGIASNGLDVNTTVAIGKRSAGIYGSGYWTTPYADTSFGTLYRYYQQYYAINLAEGKTFTAQFKIYSDSMNGRAGIQFVYRSYKDVGDNAGTPETYRVYVDSVTSGWLGVITSGKMPAGKQYLQIKLFSEGANHVLFDEVAVY
;
A
#
# COMPACT_ATOMS: atom_id res chain seq x y z
N MET A 1 28.88 -52.66 -11.95
CA MET A 1 30.04 -52.89 -11.07
C MET A 1 31.38 -52.44 -11.65
N LYS A 2 31.89 -52.98 -12.77
CA LYS A 2 33.24 -52.61 -13.30
C LYS A 2 33.44 -51.15 -13.71
N GLN A 3 32.34 -50.40 -13.87
CA GLN A 3 32.34 -48.96 -14.15
C GLN A 3 31.96 -48.11 -12.91
N SER A 4 31.77 -48.75 -11.76
CA SER A 4 31.45 -48.10 -10.49
C SER A 4 32.64 -47.31 -9.96
N ILE A 5 32.37 -46.27 -9.18
CA ILE A 5 33.38 -45.57 -8.37
C ILE A 5 34.19 -46.49 -7.45
N HIS A 6 33.61 -47.62 -7.03
CA HIS A 6 34.26 -48.60 -6.16
C HIS A 6 34.94 -49.76 -6.91
N ALA A 7 35.03 -49.71 -8.25
CA ALA A 7 35.58 -50.82 -9.02
C ALA A 7 37.05 -51.17 -8.69
N ASN A 8 37.82 -50.20 -8.19
CA ASN A 8 39.22 -50.39 -7.81
C ASN A 8 39.43 -50.48 -6.29
N LEU A 9 38.36 -50.65 -5.50
CA LEU A 9 38.47 -50.79 -4.05
C LEU A 9 39.36 -51.99 -3.72
N ASN A 10 40.30 -51.79 -2.79
CA ASN A 10 41.17 -52.86 -2.29
C ASN A 10 42.02 -53.55 -3.39
N SER A 11 42.35 -52.84 -4.47
CA SER A 11 43.09 -53.38 -5.63
C SER A 11 44.45 -54.02 -5.27
N ASN A 12 45.06 -53.55 -4.18
CA ASN A 12 46.38 -53.98 -3.73
C ASN A 12 46.35 -55.21 -2.79
N ALA A 13 45.18 -55.76 -2.47
CA ALA A 13 45.09 -56.95 -1.62
C ALA A 13 45.83 -58.14 -2.26
N ALA A 14 46.55 -58.89 -1.42
CA ALA A 14 47.19 -60.13 -1.85
C ALA A 14 46.13 -61.23 -2.05
N ASN A 15 46.37 -62.12 -3.02
CA ASN A 15 45.52 -63.27 -3.29
C ASN A 15 46.38 -64.46 -3.72
N THR A 16 46.01 -65.64 -3.24
CA THR A 16 46.65 -66.93 -3.52
C THR A 16 45.91 -67.69 -4.62
N THR A 17 44.60 -67.49 -4.77
CA THR A 17 43.79 -68.07 -5.85
C THR A 17 43.91 -67.23 -7.11
N LYS A 18 43.95 -67.88 -8.28
CA LYS A 18 43.89 -67.18 -9.57
C LYS A 18 42.48 -66.61 -9.78
N LEU A 19 42.34 -65.30 -9.64
CA LEU A 19 41.06 -64.61 -9.83
C LEU A 19 40.65 -64.59 -11.31
N THR A 20 39.35 -64.76 -11.55
CA THR A 20 38.76 -64.59 -12.89
C THR A 20 38.57 -63.11 -13.23
N ASP A 21 38.41 -62.27 -12.20
CA ASP A 21 38.34 -60.83 -12.31
C ASP A 21 38.96 -60.17 -11.06
N THR A 22 39.70 -59.09 -11.24
CA THR A 22 40.28 -58.33 -10.11
C THR A 22 39.22 -57.65 -9.25
N ILE A 23 37.98 -57.53 -9.74
CA ILE A 23 36.85 -56.96 -9.03
C ILE A 23 36.51 -57.72 -7.73
N ASP A 24 36.89 -59.00 -7.63
CA ASP A 24 36.65 -59.82 -6.45
C ASP A 24 37.29 -59.20 -5.19
N LYS A 25 38.41 -58.49 -5.35
CA LYS A 25 39.09 -57.78 -4.25
C LYS A 25 38.23 -56.66 -3.64
N ALA A 26 37.44 -55.97 -4.46
CA ALA A 26 36.49 -54.97 -4.00
C ALA A 26 35.34 -55.63 -3.22
N CYS A 27 34.88 -56.80 -3.66
CA CYS A 27 33.88 -57.59 -2.94
C CYS A 27 34.41 -58.01 -1.56
N TRP A 28 35.68 -58.40 -1.43
CA TRP A 28 36.29 -58.78 -0.15
C TRP A 28 36.33 -57.64 0.86
N ALA A 29 36.57 -56.42 0.39
CA ALA A 29 36.59 -55.24 1.24
C ALA A 29 35.19 -54.85 1.74
N CYS A 30 34.17 -54.93 0.89
CA CYS A 30 32.82 -54.53 1.24
C CYS A 30 32.05 -55.61 2.02
N HIS A 31 32.24 -56.89 1.68
CA HIS A 31 31.53 -58.03 2.24
C HIS A 31 32.35 -58.86 3.24
N GLY A 32 33.59 -58.47 3.54
CA GLY A 32 34.53 -59.17 4.43
C GLY A 32 35.48 -58.21 5.17
N ASP A 33 36.70 -58.67 5.46
CA ASP A 33 37.75 -57.89 6.12
C ASP A 33 38.79 -57.30 5.14
N GLY A 34 38.57 -57.49 3.84
CA GLY A 34 39.49 -57.08 2.77
C GLY A 34 40.56 -58.10 2.40
N THR A 35 40.63 -59.24 3.10
CA THR A 35 41.50 -60.36 2.72
C THR A 35 40.75 -61.40 1.88
N GLU A 36 41.48 -62.24 1.15
CA GLU A 36 40.90 -63.33 0.35
C GLU A 36 40.18 -64.33 1.25
N PRO A 37 38.86 -64.54 1.10
CA PRO A 37 38.12 -65.44 1.96
C PRO A 37 38.22 -66.89 1.47
N THR A 38 38.31 -67.84 2.41
CA THR A 38 38.34 -69.27 2.09
C THR A 38 36.97 -69.82 1.65
N GLU A 39 35.89 -69.18 2.08
CA GLU A 39 34.50 -69.45 1.72
C GLU A 39 33.69 -68.13 1.80
N HIS A 40 32.45 -68.09 1.29
CA HIS A 40 31.65 -66.86 1.34
C HIS A 40 31.51 -66.32 2.78
N PRO A 41 32.06 -65.13 3.10
CA PRO A 41 32.05 -64.61 4.47
C PRO A 41 30.63 -64.40 4.97
N ALA A 42 30.28 -64.80 6.19
CA ALA A 42 28.93 -64.59 6.72
C ALA A 42 28.45 -63.11 6.69
N SER A 43 29.39 -62.17 6.68
CA SER A 43 29.18 -60.73 6.49
C SER A 43 28.69 -60.34 5.09
N TYR A 44 28.62 -61.25 4.11
CA TYR A 44 28.11 -60.91 2.77
C TYR A 44 26.67 -60.39 2.80
N LYS A 45 25.87 -60.81 3.78
CA LYS A 45 24.49 -60.34 4.01
C LYS A 45 24.42 -58.98 4.70
N ASN A 46 25.51 -58.54 5.32
CA ASN A 46 25.63 -57.28 6.05
C ASN A 46 26.89 -56.53 5.58
N PRO A 47 26.91 -56.03 4.33
CA PRO A 47 28.06 -55.28 3.82
C PRO A 47 28.33 -54.04 4.65
N LYS A 48 29.59 -53.58 4.64
CA LYS A 48 30.00 -52.31 5.26
C LYS A 48 29.17 -51.14 4.74
N LYS A 49 28.83 -50.21 5.64
CA LYS A 49 28.18 -48.94 5.31
C LYS A 49 29.21 -47.96 4.72
N CYS A 50 28.73 -46.86 4.14
CA CYS A 50 29.59 -45.81 3.60
C CYS A 50 30.52 -45.25 4.69
N GLU A 51 29.97 -44.99 5.87
CA GLU A 51 30.65 -44.39 7.00
C GLU A 51 31.79 -45.28 7.53
N ASP A 52 31.62 -46.61 7.49
CA ASP A 52 32.61 -47.58 7.96
C ASP A 52 33.95 -47.49 7.19
N CYS A 53 33.92 -46.95 5.97
CA CYS A 53 35.09 -46.81 5.11
C CYS A 53 35.51 -45.35 4.91
N HIS A 54 34.55 -44.43 4.84
CA HIS A 54 34.77 -43.03 4.47
C HIS A 54 34.92 -42.06 5.64
N THR A 55 34.57 -42.45 6.88
CA THR A 55 34.69 -41.57 8.06
C THR A 55 35.76 -42.08 9.03
N GLY A 56 36.29 -41.20 9.89
CA GLY A 56 37.33 -41.56 10.85
C GLY A 56 38.61 -42.08 10.19
N THR A 57 39.14 -43.23 10.65
CA THR A 57 40.28 -43.88 9.99
C THR A 57 39.81 -44.54 8.69
N THR A 58 40.06 -43.86 7.56
CA THR A 58 39.70 -44.37 6.23
C THR A 58 40.20 -45.81 5.99
N GLN A 59 39.35 -46.65 5.42
CA GLN A 59 39.67 -48.04 5.09
C GLN A 59 39.83 -48.24 3.58
N PHE A 60 40.70 -49.17 3.19
CA PHE A 60 40.87 -49.60 1.79
C PHE A 60 41.15 -48.45 0.78
N SER A 61 41.83 -47.40 1.24
CA SER A 61 42.13 -46.18 0.47
C SER A 61 40.90 -45.36 0.05
N ALA A 62 39.79 -45.48 0.78
CA ALA A 62 38.63 -44.62 0.60
C ALA A 62 38.97 -43.15 0.91
N PRO A 63 38.45 -42.17 0.15
CA PRO A 63 38.56 -40.76 0.51
C PRO A 63 37.86 -40.48 1.85
N LEU A 64 38.46 -39.59 2.66
CA LEU A 64 37.87 -39.11 3.89
C LEU A 64 36.67 -38.20 3.59
N VAL A 65 35.58 -38.42 4.32
CA VAL A 65 34.43 -37.54 4.44
C VAL A 65 34.45 -36.99 5.86
N ALA A 66 35.01 -35.79 6.01
CA ALA A 66 35.10 -35.07 7.28
C ALA A 66 33.97 -34.03 7.41
N GLU A 67 33.47 -33.52 6.28
CA GLU A 67 32.55 -32.38 6.23
C GLU A 67 31.32 -32.64 5.36
N HIS A 68 30.33 -31.74 5.49
CA HIS A 68 29.12 -31.67 4.66
C HIS A 68 28.31 -32.97 4.63
N TYR A 69 28.19 -33.61 5.79
CA TYR A 69 27.28 -34.71 6.06
C TYR A 69 26.66 -34.56 7.44
N TYR A 70 25.77 -35.47 7.84
CA TYR A 70 25.03 -35.37 9.10
C TYR A 70 25.86 -35.41 10.39
N ALA A 71 27.13 -35.81 10.31
CA ALA A 71 28.07 -35.78 11.45
C ALA A 71 29.39 -35.08 11.07
N GLY A 72 29.33 -34.08 10.19
CA GLY A 72 30.46 -33.23 9.84
C GLY A 72 31.09 -32.56 11.07
N GLU A 73 32.37 -32.23 11.00
CA GLU A 73 33.09 -31.56 12.10
C GLU A 73 32.66 -30.08 12.21
N ASP A 74 32.73 -29.34 11.11
CA ASP A 74 32.41 -27.91 11.05
C ASP A 74 31.14 -27.59 10.25
N LEU A 75 30.84 -28.34 9.19
CA LEU A 75 29.63 -28.22 8.38
C LEU A 75 28.75 -29.46 8.48
N VAL A 76 27.74 -29.36 9.33
CA VAL A 76 26.71 -30.39 9.50
C VAL A 76 25.50 -30.10 8.60
N VAL A 77 25.13 -31.07 7.77
CA VAL A 77 23.85 -31.07 7.02
C VAL A 77 22.90 -32.12 7.60
N GLN A 78 21.67 -32.26 7.08
CA GLN A 78 20.77 -33.34 7.49
C GLN A 78 20.80 -34.55 6.54
N ALA A 79 21.44 -34.39 5.38
CA ALA A 79 21.54 -35.42 4.36
C ALA A 79 22.53 -36.52 4.76
N THR A 80 22.16 -37.76 4.47
CA THR A 80 23.05 -38.92 4.54
C THR A 80 23.78 -39.11 3.21
N CYS A 81 24.84 -39.93 3.21
CA CYS A 81 25.58 -40.26 1.99
C CYS A 81 24.64 -40.80 0.89
N GLN A 82 23.64 -41.58 1.29
CA GLN A 82 22.67 -42.20 0.39
C GLN A 82 21.75 -41.20 -0.28
N ASP A 83 21.37 -40.13 0.43
CA ASP A 83 20.42 -39.13 -0.09
C ASP A 83 20.96 -38.46 -1.35
N CYS A 84 22.27 -38.18 -1.37
CA CYS A 84 22.96 -37.55 -2.50
C CYS A 84 23.42 -38.59 -3.54
N HIS A 85 24.09 -39.66 -3.12
CA HIS A 85 24.72 -40.59 -4.07
C HIS A 85 23.72 -41.52 -4.77
N SER A 86 22.47 -41.60 -4.31
CA SER A 86 21.39 -42.35 -4.98
C SER A 86 20.70 -41.59 -6.11
N LYS A 87 21.00 -40.30 -6.31
CA LYS A 87 20.38 -39.51 -7.39
C LYS A 87 20.74 -40.08 -8.76
N GLY A 88 19.81 -40.00 -9.71
CA GLY A 88 19.97 -40.62 -11.02
C GLY A 88 21.24 -40.22 -11.75
N GLU A 89 21.64 -38.94 -11.68
CA GLU A 89 22.90 -38.47 -12.29
C GLU A 89 24.18 -38.95 -11.58
N MET A 90 24.05 -39.48 -10.36
CA MET A 90 25.13 -40.04 -9.55
C MET A 90 25.28 -41.55 -9.76
N LEU A 91 24.45 -42.15 -10.62
CA LEU A 91 24.44 -43.57 -10.92
C LEU A 91 24.72 -43.81 -12.41
N ASN A 92 25.44 -44.88 -12.71
CA ASN A 92 25.55 -45.42 -14.05
C ASN A 92 24.27 -46.18 -14.40
N ALA A 93 23.90 -46.17 -15.69
CA ALA A 93 22.79 -46.97 -16.18
C ALA A 93 23.02 -48.45 -15.84
N ASN A 94 22.03 -49.09 -15.24
CA ASN A 94 22.06 -50.50 -14.87
C ASN A 94 20.69 -51.12 -15.09
N SER A 95 20.67 -52.40 -15.40
CA SER A 95 19.45 -53.20 -15.65
C SER A 95 19.36 -54.37 -14.68
N ASP A 96 19.95 -54.22 -13.50
CA ASP A 96 20.03 -55.28 -12.49
C ASP A 96 18.68 -55.36 -11.75
N PRO A 97 17.88 -56.41 -12.01
CA PRO A 97 16.57 -56.57 -11.37
C PRO A 97 16.68 -56.83 -9.87
N ASP A 98 17.88 -57.19 -9.38
CA ASP A 98 18.17 -57.54 -7.99
C ASP A 98 18.90 -56.41 -7.24
N ALA A 99 18.81 -55.17 -7.71
CA ALA A 99 19.30 -53.97 -7.02
C ALA A 99 18.50 -53.73 -5.71
N GLY A 100 18.73 -54.57 -4.71
CA GLY A 100 17.84 -54.74 -3.56
C GLY A 100 17.82 -53.59 -2.56
N SER A 101 18.90 -52.77 -2.47
CA SER A 101 18.94 -51.60 -1.57
C SER A 101 19.62 -50.40 -2.21
N VAL A 102 19.33 -49.20 -1.68
CA VAL A 102 19.96 -47.94 -2.11
C VAL A 102 21.48 -48.01 -1.97
N ASN A 103 21.99 -48.58 -0.87
CA ASN A 103 23.42 -48.80 -0.65
C ASN A 103 24.04 -49.73 -1.70
N ALA A 104 23.37 -50.85 -2.02
CA ALA A 104 23.85 -51.77 -3.05
C ALA A 104 23.91 -51.07 -4.43
N THR A 105 22.90 -50.24 -4.73
CA THR A 105 22.85 -49.47 -5.98
C THR A 105 24.01 -48.49 -6.08
N ILE A 106 24.27 -47.72 -5.02
CA ILE A 106 25.40 -46.77 -4.96
C ILE A 106 26.73 -47.50 -5.08
N SER A 107 26.93 -48.58 -4.31
CA SER A 107 28.20 -49.31 -4.30
C SER A 107 28.51 -50.01 -5.63
N HIS A 108 27.51 -50.61 -6.28
CA HIS A 108 27.70 -51.35 -7.54
C HIS A 108 27.61 -50.48 -8.80
N TYR A 109 26.91 -49.35 -8.73
CA TYR A 109 26.58 -48.55 -9.92
C TYR A 109 26.90 -47.06 -9.77
N GLY A 110 27.46 -46.60 -8.64
CA GLY A 110 27.85 -45.20 -8.45
C GLY A 110 28.75 -44.68 -9.57
N LYS A 111 28.42 -43.52 -10.11
CA LYS A 111 29.12 -42.86 -11.23
C LYS A 111 30.20 -41.94 -10.70
N LYS A 112 31.39 -41.99 -11.32
CA LYS A 112 32.50 -41.08 -10.99
C LYS A 112 32.25 -39.70 -11.59
N ARG A 113 31.88 -38.71 -10.77
CA ARG A 113 31.63 -37.32 -11.18
C ARG A 113 32.89 -36.46 -11.12
N THR A 114 33.86 -36.72 -12.00
CA THR A 114 35.08 -35.89 -12.07
C THR A 114 34.80 -34.46 -12.55
N ASP A 115 33.65 -34.24 -13.17
CA ASP A 115 33.12 -32.92 -13.54
C ASP A 115 32.72 -32.07 -12.32
N LEU A 116 32.54 -32.70 -11.15
CA LEU A 116 32.27 -32.04 -9.87
C LEU A 116 33.51 -32.04 -8.94
N VAL A 117 34.76 -32.21 -9.44
CA VAL A 117 35.99 -32.19 -8.60
C VAL A 117 37.24 -31.51 -9.25
N LEU A 118 37.32 -30.20 -9.49
CA LEU A 118 38.52 -29.57 -10.12
C LEU A 118 38.99 -28.23 -9.52
N ASN A 119 40.32 -28.07 -9.40
CA ASN A 119 41.12 -26.82 -9.43
C ASN A 119 42.59 -27.11 -9.87
N ILE A 120 43.23 -26.21 -10.65
CA ILE A 120 44.59 -25.65 -10.37
C ILE A 120 44.97 -24.45 -11.27
N ASN A 121 44.24 -24.13 -12.35
CA ASN A 121 44.45 -22.92 -13.17
C ASN A 121 43.15 -22.16 -13.52
N GLY A 122 42.21 -22.09 -12.57
CA GLY A 122 41.60 -20.79 -12.31
C GLY A 122 40.11 -20.53 -12.55
N ASP A 123 39.25 -21.46 -13.00
CA ASP A 123 37.78 -21.15 -13.07
C ASP A 123 36.86 -22.40 -13.05
N VAL A 124 37.14 -23.37 -12.19
CA VAL A 124 36.15 -24.38 -11.79
C VAL A 124 36.34 -24.68 -10.30
N LEU A 125 35.22 -24.87 -9.60
CA LEU A 125 34.99 -24.48 -8.21
C LEU A 125 34.49 -25.58 -7.29
N THR A 126 34.69 -26.79 -7.75
CA THR A 126 33.54 -27.62 -8.07
C THR A 126 32.52 -27.79 -6.96
N ASP A 127 31.26 -27.67 -7.41
CA ASP A 127 29.97 -28.16 -6.90
C ASP A 127 29.09 -27.22 -6.06
N CYS A 128 29.62 -26.21 -5.36
CA CYS A 128 28.76 -25.26 -4.63
C CYS A 128 27.78 -24.53 -5.56
N TYR A 129 28.23 -24.08 -6.72
CA TYR A 129 27.38 -23.42 -7.72
C TYR A 129 26.34 -24.37 -8.33
N TYR A 130 26.74 -25.62 -8.59
CA TYR A 130 25.84 -26.61 -9.18
C TYR A 130 24.75 -27.06 -8.19
N CYS A 131 25.06 -27.09 -6.90
CA CYS A 131 24.14 -27.51 -5.85
C CYS A 131 23.35 -26.33 -5.27
N HIS A 132 23.99 -25.16 -5.14
CA HIS A 132 23.46 -24.00 -4.43
C HIS A 132 23.14 -22.79 -5.29
N GLN A 133 23.48 -22.76 -6.58
CA GLN A 133 23.08 -21.68 -7.52
C GLN A 133 22.40 -22.21 -8.79
N ASN A 134 21.74 -23.36 -8.68
CA ASN A 134 21.06 -24.02 -9.79
C ASN A 134 19.69 -24.56 -9.36
N THR A 135 18.64 -23.84 -9.75
CA THR A 135 17.24 -24.19 -9.43
C THR A 135 16.81 -25.55 -9.99
N THR A 136 17.53 -26.09 -10.99
CA THR A 136 17.23 -27.38 -11.64
C THR A 136 18.16 -28.50 -11.19
N THR A 137 18.99 -28.28 -10.17
CA THR A 137 19.88 -29.32 -9.65
C THR A 137 19.09 -30.53 -9.13
N THR A 138 19.56 -31.75 -9.41
CA THR A 138 18.91 -32.97 -8.89
C THR A 138 18.90 -33.03 -7.35
N PHE A 139 19.77 -32.24 -6.72
CA PHE A 139 19.98 -32.21 -5.27
C PHE A 139 19.01 -31.28 -4.54
N LYS A 140 18.13 -30.56 -5.24
CA LYS A 140 17.18 -29.62 -4.62
C LYS A 140 16.36 -30.24 -3.48
N ASN A 141 15.95 -31.51 -3.66
CA ASN A 141 15.10 -32.22 -2.69
C ASN A 141 15.87 -32.82 -1.51
N VAL A 142 17.21 -32.75 -1.49
CA VAL A 142 18.02 -33.15 -0.33
C VAL A 142 18.49 -31.96 0.49
N MET A 143 18.27 -30.74 0.00
CA MET A 143 18.53 -29.52 0.76
C MET A 143 17.51 -29.39 1.89
N ARG A 144 17.98 -29.02 3.08
CA ARG A 144 17.11 -28.73 4.24
C ARG A 144 16.09 -27.62 3.92
N ASN A 145 16.54 -26.57 3.24
CA ASN A 145 15.68 -25.58 2.60
C ASN A 145 15.87 -25.69 1.07
N PRO A 146 14.82 -26.02 0.30
CA PRO A 146 14.89 -26.05 -1.16
C PRO A 146 15.41 -24.74 -1.79
N ASN A 147 15.24 -23.60 -1.13
CA ASN A 147 15.74 -22.30 -1.61
C ASN A 147 17.28 -22.21 -1.55
N HIS A 148 17.95 -23.06 -0.76
CA HIS A 148 19.40 -23.20 -0.81
C HIS A 148 19.91 -23.80 -2.11
N SER A 149 19.04 -24.28 -3.01
CA SER A 149 19.44 -24.61 -4.39
C SER A 149 19.65 -23.38 -5.27
N TYR A 150 19.26 -22.19 -4.79
CA TYR A 150 19.37 -20.93 -5.52
C TYR A 150 19.73 -19.76 -4.59
N MET A 151 20.89 -19.87 -3.97
CA MET A 151 21.59 -18.81 -3.25
C MET A 151 22.02 -17.73 -4.23
N TYR A 152 21.50 -16.53 -4.06
CA TYR A 152 21.96 -15.39 -4.85
C TYR A 152 23.46 -15.12 -4.61
N ASP A 153 24.13 -14.60 -5.64
CA ASP A 153 25.44 -13.99 -5.44
C ASP A 153 25.33 -12.80 -4.47
N HIS A 154 26.45 -12.41 -3.87
CA HIS A 154 26.51 -11.23 -3.01
C HIS A 154 25.90 -10.00 -3.71
N THR A 155 26.19 -9.82 -5.00
CA THR A 155 25.54 -8.83 -5.89
C THR A 155 25.33 -9.41 -7.28
N ASP A 156 24.57 -8.74 -8.15
CA ASP A 156 24.45 -9.05 -9.58
C ASP A 156 25.68 -8.63 -10.43
N SER A 157 26.69 -8.04 -9.80
CA SER A 157 27.90 -7.58 -10.48
C SER A 157 28.80 -8.75 -10.90
N PRO A 158 29.39 -8.74 -12.12
CA PRO A 158 30.37 -9.74 -12.54
C PRO A 158 31.63 -9.74 -11.67
N ASN A 159 31.89 -8.65 -10.94
CA ASN A 159 32.98 -8.50 -9.97
C ASN A 159 32.58 -8.87 -8.53
N SER A 160 31.42 -9.49 -8.34
CA SER A 160 30.95 -9.95 -7.03
C SER A 160 31.97 -10.93 -6.41
N PRO A 161 32.20 -10.86 -5.08
CA PRO A 161 32.91 -11.90 -4.35
C PRO A 161 32.30 -13.25 -4.69
N LYS A 162 33.17 -14.22 -4.94
CA LYS A 162 32.75 -15.57 -5.27
C LYS A 162 32.58 -16.38 -3.98
N CYS A 163 31.82 -17.48 -4.01
CA CYS A 163 31.49 -18.24 -2.79
C CYS A 163 32.71 -18.57 -1.91
N TRP A 164 33.84 -18.96 -2.51
CA TRP A 164 35.07 -19.34 -1.79
C TRP A 164 35.83 -18.16 -1.19
N ASN A 165 35.56 -16.91 -1.63
CA ASN A 165 36.08 -15.72 -0.96
C ASN A 165 35.56 -15.62 0.49
N CYS A 166 34.43 -16.24 0.78
CA CYS A 166 33.78 -16.25 2.09
C CYS A 166 33.75 -17.63 2.75
N HIS A 167 33.64 -18.70 1.96
CA HIS A 167 33.43 -20.08 2.43
C HIS A 167 34.67 -20.99 2.37
N SER A 168 35.83 -20.44 2.00
CA SER A 168 37.08 -21.17 1.71
C SER A 168 36.98 -22.07 0.46
N ALA A 169 38.12 -22.32 -0.19
CA ALA A 169 38.21 -23.27 -1.30
C ALA A 169 38.45 -24.69 -0.76
N GLY A 170 37.93 -25.73 -1.42
CA GLY A 170 38.05 -27.14 -0.99
C GLY A 170 37.07 -28.05 -1.72
N ARG A 171 37.12 -29.38 -1.48
CA ARG A 171 36.01 -30.26 -1.88
C ARG A 171 35.01 -30.33 -0.72
N ILE A 172 33.73 -30.49 -1.05
CA ILE A 172 32.62 -30.60 -0.10
C ILE A 172 32.94 -31.50 1.12
N HIS A 173 33.60 -32.64 0.89
CA HIS A 173 33.81 -33.66 1.92
C HIS A 173 35.19 -33.60 2.62
N ASP A 174 36.20 -32.92 2.06
CA ASP A 174 37.61 -33.12 2.46
C ASP A 174 38.28 -31.92 3.15
N GLN A 175 37.66 -30.74 3.13
CA GLN A 175 38.22 -29.52 3.73
C GLN A 175 37.19 -28.77 4.56
N THR A 176 37.71 -28.06 5.57
CA THR A 176 36.95 -27.18 6.46
C THR A 176 36.40 -25.98 5.69
N HIS A 177 35.24 -26.15 5.07
CA HIS A 177 34.44 -25.04 4.60
C HIS A 177 33.83 -24.33 5.81
N VAL A 178 33.81 -23.00 5.81
CA VAL A 178 33.31 -22.23 6.97
C VAL A 178 32.10 -21.42 6.54
N LYS A 179 31.05 -21.39 7.36
CA LYS A 179 29.99 -20.37 7.25
C LYS A 179 30.45 -19.13 8.03
N PRO A 180 30.88 -18.04 7.38
CA PRO A 180 31.38 -16.88 8.10
C PRO A 180 30.25 -16.24 8.91
N GLN A 181 30.59 -15.73 10.09
CA GLN A 181 29.66 -14.91 10.88
C GLN A 181 29.60 -13.50 10.31
N ILE A 182 28.39 -13.02 10.04
CA ILE A 182 28.19 -11.67 9.51
C ILE A 182 28.60 -10.64 10.57
N SER A 183 29.48 -9.73 10.19
CA SER A 183 29.94 -8.63 11.04
C SER A 183 30.41 -7.45 10.20
N ASN A 184 30.48 -6.26 10.79
CA ASN A 184 31.11 -5.11 10.12
C ASN A 184 32.57 -5.38 9.73
N GLY A 185 33.31 -6.15 10.55
CA GLY A 185 34.68 -6.54 10.23
C GLY A 185 34.75 -7.37 8.94
N LEU A 186 33.80 -8.28 8.73
CA LEU A 186 33.70 -9.06 7.50
C LEU A 186 33.43 -8.16 6.29
N CYS A 187 32.45 -7.26 6.38
CA CYS A 187 32.11 -6.33 5.31
C CYS A 187 33.27 -5.37 4.99
N LEU A 188 33.80 -4.68 6.01
CA LEU A 188 34.88 -3.70 5.84
C LEU A 188 36.20 -4.36 5.42
N GLY A 189 36.50 -5.58 5.86
CA GLY A 189 37.70 -6.31 5.42
C GLY A 189 37.79 -6.44 3.90
N CYS A 190 36.62 -6.49 3.23
CA CYS A 190 36.51 -6.45 1.78
C CYS A 190 36.37 -5.01 1.24
N HIS A 191 35.43 -4.22 1.77
CA HIS A 191 35.06 -2.93 1.18
C HIS A 191 36.00 -1.76 1.50
N GLN A 192 36.88 -1.88 2.50
CA GLN A 192 37.72 -0.78 2.98
C GLN A 192 38.85 -0.39 2.01
N SER A 193 39.40 -1.36 1.26
CA SER A 193 40.41 -1.12 0.21
C SER A 193 39.79 -0.85 -1.17
N GLY A 194 38.47 -1.05 -1.31
CA GLY A 194 37.79 -1.11 -2.60
C GLY A 194 38.05 -2.44 -3.30
N ILE A 195 36.99 -3.20 -3.61
CA ILE A 195 37.08 -4.38 -4.48
C ILE A 195 36.63 -3.97 -5.88
N GLY A 196 37.48 -4.23 -6.89
CA GLY A 196 37.21 -3.88 -8.29
C GLY A 196 37.23 -2.37 -8.55
N SER A 197 36.28 -1.89 -9.36
CA SER A 197 36.13 -0.47 -9.77
C SER A 197 35.47 0.42 -8.71
N ALA A 198 35.14 -0.10 -7.53
CA ALA A 198 34.34 0.59 -6.53
C ALA A 198 35.19 1.50 -5.61
N LYS A 199 34.61 2.63 -5.20
CA LYS A 199 35.23 3.58 -4.26
C LYS A 199 35.43 2.92 -2.88
N PRO A 200 36.61 3.06 -2.24
CA PRO A 200 36.85 2.56 -0.89
C PRO A 200 35.80 3.06 0.10
N ILE A 201 35.31 2.16 0.96
CA ILE A 201 34.37 2.47 2.06
C ILE A 201 35.16 2.48 3.37
N PRO A 202 35.61 3.65 3.86
CA PRO A 202 36.61 3.72 4.92
C PRO A 202 36.06 3.32 6.30
N THR A 203 34.75 3.44 6.52
CA THR A 203 34.08 3.12 7.78
C THR A 203 32.58 2.93 7.56
N ALA A 204 31.90 2.37 8.56
CA ALA A 204 30.45 2.30 8.59
C ALA A 204 29.81 3.67 8.92
N HIS A 205 28.51 3.82 8.66
CA HIS A 205 27.79 5.06 8.94
C HIS A 205 27.87 5.43 10.43
N ASN A 206 28.37 6.64 10.72
CA ASN A 206 28.61 7.20 12.05
C ASN A 206 29.52 6.32 12.93
N SER A 207 30.28 5.40 12.31
CA SER A 207 31.10 4.38 12.98
C SER A 207 30.35 3.45 13.96
N THR A 208 29.01 3.49 13.96
CA THR A 208 28.17 2.74 14.93
C THR A 208 27.14 1.84 14.26
N MET A 209 26.73 2.16 13.02
CA MET A 209 25.77 1.32 12.30
C MET A 209 26.45 0.12 11.65
N ASN A 210 25.74 -1.00 11.63
CA ASN A 210 26.20 -2.18 10.92
C ASN A 210 25.84 -2.09 9.44
N CYS A 211 26.75 -2.45 8.54
CA CYS A 211 26.54 -2.43 7.09
C CYS A 211 25.30 -3.27 6.71
N TYR A 212 25.15 -4.43 7.34
CA TYR A 212 24.04 -5.33 7.09
C TYR A 212 22.67 -4.74 7.48
N SER A 213 22.61 -3.76 8.37
CA SER A 213 21.32 -3.16 8.77
C SER A 213 20.72 -2.28 7.68
N CYS A 214 21.53 -1.78 6.75
CA CYS A 214 21.07 -1.03 5.58
C CYS A 214 21.11 -1.85 4.30
N HIS A 215 21.92 -2.91 4.28
CA HIS A 215 22.19 -3.69 3.08
C HIS A 215 21.52 -5.08 3.05
N MET A 216 20.80 -5.45 4.12
CA MET A 216 20.14 -6.75 4.26
C MET A 216 18.80 -6.53 4.98
N ASP A 217 17.80 -7.35 4.63
CA ASP A 217 16.45 -7.23 5.19
C ASP A 217 16.30 -8.15 6.41
N PRO A 218 15.91 -7.61 7.59
CA PRO A 218 15.76 -8.41 8.80
C PRO A 218 14.63 -9.43 8.73
N LYS A 219 13.71 -9.26 7.77
CA LYS A 219 12.56 -10.14 7.52
C LYS A 219 12.81 -11.14 6.40
N ASP A 220 13.99 -11.16 5.79
CA ASP A 220 14.28 -12.09 4.71
C ASP A 220 14.49 -13.52 5.24
N GLU A 221 13.41 -14.29 5.22
CA GLU A 221 13.40 -15.72 5.58
C GLU A 221 13.63 -16.64 4.36
N THR A 222 14.02 -16.10 3.20
CA THR A 222 14.13 -16.87 1.94
C THR A 222 15.05 -18.08 2.09
N TYR A 223 16.13 -17.96 2.86
CA TYR A 223 17.18 -18.98 2.96
C TYR A 223 17.18 -19.70 4.31
N ASP A 224 17.21 -18.96 5.42
CA ASP A 224 17.16 -19.53 6.76
C ASP A 224 16.40 -18.55 7.68
N THR A 225 15.99 -18.96 8.88
CA THR A 225 15.37 -18.09 9.90
C THR A 225 16.36 -17.10 10.55
N VAL A 226 17.47 -16.79 9.89
CA VAL A 226 18.50 -15.88 10.43
C VAL A 226 18.17 -14.48 9.95
N THR A 227 18.18 -13.52 10.85
CA THR A 227 17.85 -12.12 10.61
C THR A 227 18.80 -11.39 9.66
N ALA A 228 19.87 -12.01 9.15
CA ALA A 228 20.80 -11.38 8.22
C ALA A 228 21.48 -12.41 7.29
N GLN A 229 21.31 -12.25 5.97
CA GLN A 229 21.96 -13.04 4.92
C GLN A 229 22.75 -12.17 3.91
N ILE A 230 24.02 -12.51 3.64
CA ILE A 230 24.95 -11.72 2.80
C ILE A 230 24.74 -11.97 1.29
N HIS A 231 24.01 -13.02 0.96
CA HIS A 231 23.60 -13.39 -0.39
C HIS A 231 22.41 -12.52 -0.83
N GLY A 232 22.49 -11.94 -2.03
CA GLY A 232 21.44 -11.06 -2.55
C GLY A 232 21.36 -9.75 -1.79
N ILE A 233 22.47 -8.98 -1.76
CA ILE A 233 22.50 -7.68 -1.07
C ILE A 233 21.35 -6.80 -1.53
N LYS A 234 20.67 -6.22 -0.54
CA LYS A 234 19.57 -5.29 -0.72
C LYS A 234 20.01 -3.90 -0.35
N PHE A 235 19.15 -2.93 -0.62
CA PHE A 235 19.29 -1.57 -0.16
C PHE A 235 17.97 -1.14 0.45
N ILE A 236 18.01 -0.57 1.65
CA ILE A 236 16.84 0.06 2.22
C ILE A 236 16.41 1.22 1.30
N SER A 237 15.12 1.28 0.97
CA SER A 237 14.50 2.30 0.12
C SER A 237 13.82 3.38 0.96
N SER A 238 13.40 4.47 0.32
CA SER A 238 12.79 5.64 0.99
C SER A 238 11.49 5.34 1.75
N ASP A 239 10.84 4.21 1.46
CA ASP A 239 9.64 3.71 2.16
C ASP A 239 9.98 2.73 3.31
N GLY A 240 11.25 2.46 3.55
CA GLY A 240 11.74 1.50 4.54
C GLY A 240 11.70 0.04 4.10
N THR A 241 11.32 -0.26 2.86
CA THR A 241 11.47 -1.60 2.28
C THR A 241 12.91 -1.87 1.86
N TYR A 242 13.25 -3.11 1.55
CA TYR A 242 14.60 -3.49 1.10
C TYR A 242 14.51 -4.08 -0.31
N THR A 243 15.18 -3.43 -1.25
CA THR A 243 15.17 -3.85 -2.65
C THR A 243 16.51 -4.48 -3.03
N MET A 244 16.46 -5.67 -3.62
CA MET A 244 17.66 -6.40 -4.02
C MET A 244 18.36 -5.72 -5.20
N TRP A 245 19.68 -5.52 -5.09
CA TRP A 245 20.57 -4.97 -6.12
C TRP A 245 20.26 -3.55 -6.64
N ASP A 246 19.21 -2.91 -6.14
CA ASP A 246 18.82 -1.57 -6.58
C ASP A 246 19.41 -0.47 -5.67
N LYS A 247 20.55 0.08 -6.10
CA LYS A 247 21.12 1.27 -5.44
C LYS A 247 20.41 2.58 -5.81
N THR A 248 19.65 2.59 -6.91
CA THR A 248 19.12 3.83 -7.49
C THR A 248 18.04 4.44 -6.61
N ASN A 249 17.27 3.57 -5.94
CA ASN A 249 16.23 3.94 -5.00
C ASN A 249 16.65 3.73 -3.54
N ALA A 250 17.96 3.69 -3.26
CA ALA A 250 18.47 3.56 -1.90
C ALA A 250 18.17 4.82 -1.09
N ALA A 251 17.75 4.61 0.16
CA ALA A 251 17.42 5.68 1.09
C ALA A 251 18.61 6.63 1.29
N ASN A 252 18.32 7.92 1.25
CA ASN A 252 19.28 8.99 1.51
C ASN A 252 19.14 9.53 2.95
N CYS A 253 19.77 10.67 3.23
CA CYS A 253 19.76 11.30 4.56
C CYS A 253 18.35 11.71 4.99
N VAL A 254 17.57 12.31 4.09
CA VAL A 254 16.19 12.76 4.34
C VAL A 254 15.31 11.55 4.63
N ASP A 255 15.42 10.50 3.81
CA ASP A 255 14.65 9.28 4.01
C ASP A 255 14.92 8.65 5.38
N CYS A 256 16.17 8.58 5.83
CA CYS A 256 16.49 7.93 7.11
C CYS A 256 16.16 8.80 8.34
N HIS A 257 16.38 10.12 8.25
CA HIS A 257 16.32 11.02 9.40
C HIS A 257 15.00 11.80 9.52
N GLU A 258 14.22 11.91 8.45
CA GLU A 258 12.92 12.59 8.44
C GLU A 258 11.74 11.61 8.27
N ASN A 259 11.91 10.51 7.52
CA ASN A 259 10.83 9.53 7.30
C ASN A 259 10.75 8.47 8.41
N GLN A 260 9.60 8.45 9.10
CA GLN A 260 9.33 7.50 10.17
C GLN A 260 9.34 6.04 9.69
N ASN A 261 8.92 5.75 8.45
CA ASN A 261 8.87 4.37 7.94
C ASN A 261 10.28 3.76 7.80
N THR A 262 11.19 4.49 7.15
CA THR A 262 12.59 4.08 7.01
C THR A 262 13.27 3.95 8.37
N SER A 263 13.02 4.91 9.26
CA SER A 263 13.56 4.86 10.63
C SER A 263 13.04 3.66 11.42
N ALA A 264 11.77 3.27 11.27
CA ALA A 264 11.18 2.12 11.93
C ALA A 264 11.81 0.79 11.47
N SER A 265 12.16 0.68 10.19
CA SER A 265 12.90 -0.48 9.66
C SER A 265 14.28 -0.61 10.29
N LEU A 266 14.98 0.49 10.58
CA LEU A 266 16.26 0.47 11.29
C LEU A 266 16.08 0.26 12.81
N THR A 267 14.98 0.70 13.40
CA THR A 267 14.64 0.37 14.79
C THR A 267 14.38 -1.13 14.98
N ALA A 268 13.90 -1.85 13.96
CA ALA A 268 13.81 -3.31 14.00
C ALA A 268 15.19 -3.99 14.16
N TRP A 269 16.26 -3.33 13.74
CA TRP A 269 17.64 -3.75 13.98
C TRP A 269 18.20 -3.29 15.34
N GLY A 270 17.39 -2.63 16.18
CA GLY A 270 17.78 -2.12 17.49
C GLY A 270 18.44 -0.75 17.47
N TYR A 271 18.36 0.00 16.37
CA TYR A 271 18.92 1.35 16.29
C TYR A 271 17.91 2.42 16.70
N THR A 272 18.38 3.41 17.46
CA THR A 272 17.68 4.67 17.67
C THR A 272 18.20 5.69 16.67
N ILE A 273 17.39 5.99 15.65
CA ILE A 273 17.77 6.95 14.62
C ILE A 273 17.48 8.38 15.13
N PRO A 274 18.41 9.33 15.00
CA PRO A 274 18.13 10.73 15.29
C PRO A 274 17.08 11.25 14.31
N ALA A 275 15.84 11.41 14.79
CA ALA A 275 14.77 12.03 14.01
C ALA A 275 14.99 13.54 13.98
N ILE A 276 14.99 14.15 12.80
CA ILE A 276 14.94 15.61 12.64
C ILE A 276 13.53 16.01 12.16
N PRO A 277 13.04 17.20 12.50
CA PRO A 277 11.88 17.77 11.81
C PRO A 277 12.15 17.80 10.31
N LYS A 278 11.08 17.78 9.49
CA LYS A 278 11.22 18.02 8.06
C LYS A 278 12.02 19.31 7.85
N LEU A 279 13.10 19.24 7.07
CA LEU A 279 13.94 20.41 6.85
C LEU A 279 13.09 21.58 6.34
N ASN A 280 13.09 22.65 7.12
CA ASN A 280 12.45 23.91 6.78
C ASN A 280 13.41 25.00 7.22
N HIS A 281 14.19 25.54 6.28
CA HIS A 281 15.12 26.63 6.54
C HIS A 281 14.53 28.01 6.15
N SER A 282 13.24 28.03 5.84
CA SER A 282 12.34 29.17 5.63
C SER A 282 11.03 28.60 5.06
N ASN A 283 9.86 29.11 5.46
CA ASN A 283 8.57 28.71 4.88
C ASN A 283 8.29 29.37 3.51
N ASP A 284 9.27 30.08 2.95
CA ASP A 284 9.21 30.63 1.60
C ASP A 284 9.29 29.51 0.54
N PRO A 285 8.45 29.53 -0.52
CA PRO A 285 8.46 28.51 -1.58
C PRO A 285 9.81 28.33 -2.31
N ILE A 286 10.70 29.32 -2.27
CA ILE A 286 12.04 29.31 -2.87
C ILE A 286 13.15 29.38 -1.80
N ALA A 287 12.94 28.79 -0.62
CA ALA A 287 13.95 28.65 0.43
C ALA A 287 15.27 28.06 -0.12
N GLY A 288 16.40 28.69 0.19
CA GLY A 288 17.72 28.35 -0.38
C GLY A 288 17.99 28.91 -1.78
N GLN A 289 17.01 29.55 -2.40
CA GLN A 289 17.10 30.18 -3.71
C GLN A 289 16.76 31.67 -3.69
N LYS A 290 16.11 32.16 -2.62
CA LYS A 290 15.65 33.55 -2.49
C LYS A 290 16.77 34.60 -2.63
N TRP A 291 17.90 34.36 -1.94
CA TRP A 291 19.05 35.27 -1.90
C TRP A 291 20.25 34.72 -2.67
N GLY A 292 20.00 34.10 -3.83
CA GLY A 292 20.99 33.31 -4.57
C GLY A 292 20.74 31.81 -4.46
N THR A 293 21.43 30.99 -5.26
CA THR A 293 21.19 29.54 -5.35
C THR A 293 22.17 28.74 -4.50
N TYR A 294 21.72 28.31 -3.31
CA TYR A 294 22.48 27.51 -2.36
C TYR A 294 22.14 26.02 -2.44
N TRP A 295 20.85 25.73 -2.59
CA TRP A 295 20.31 24.39 -2.82
C TRP A 295 18.96 24.50 -3.53
N THR A 296 18.57 23.43 -4.22
CA THR A 296 17.29 23.34 -4.94
C THR A 296 16.37 22.24 -4.41
N SER A 297 16.84 21.45 -3.44
CA SER A 297 16.10 20.38 -2.80
C SER A 297 16.55 20.18 -1.35
N ASP A 298 15.73 19.51 -0.54
CA ASP A 298 16.02 19.22 0.87
C ASP A 298 17.33 18.42 1.02
N ILE A 299 17.59 17.48 0.12
CA ILE A 299 18.83 16.68 0.16
C ILE A 299 20.07 17.51 -0.19
N GLU A 300 19.97 18.46 -1.12
CA GLU A 300 21.06 19.38 -1.42
C GLU A 300 21.33 20.32 -0.25
N ALA A 301 20.28 20.77 0.44
CA ALA A 301 20.42 21.56 1.66
C ALA A 301 21.10 20.76 2.79
N CYS A 302 20.72 19.49 2.96
CA CYS A 302 21.45 18.58 3.83
C CYS A 302 22.93 18.47 3.42
N TYR A 303 23.25 18.38 2.13
CA TYR A 303 24.65 18.30 1.67
C TYR A 303 25.41 19.62 1.73
N TYR A 304 24.71 20.75 1.75
CA TYR A 304 25.30 22.06 1.96
C TYR A 304 25.69 22.26 3.44
N CYS A 305 24.82 21.91 4.36
CA CYS A 305 25.09 22.01 5.80
C CYS A 305 25.98 20.87 6.31
N HIS A 306 25.69 19.65 5.86
CA HIS A 306 26.44 18.43 6.16
C HIS A 306 27.33 18.05 4.98
N GLN A 307 27.69 16.77 4.83
CA GLN A 307 28.38 16.29 3.64
C GLN A 307 27.56 15.20 2.96
N SER A 308 27.82 14.95 1.67
CA SER A 308 27.11 13.95 0.87
C SER A 308 27.48 12.49 1.13
N GLY A 309 28.43 12.21 2.02
CA GLY A 309 28.93 10.86 2.29
C GLY A 309 28.26 10.18 3.48
N ILE A 310 27.47 9.12 3.24
CA ILE A 310 26.84 8.32 4.31
C ILE A 310 27.81 7.37 5.05
N HIS A 311 28.89 6.92 4.40
CA HIS A 311 29.88 5.99 4.98
C HIS A 311 31.07 6.71 5.62
N LYS A 312 30.74 7.54 6.61
CA LYS A 312 31.68 8.45 7.25
C LYS A 312 31.48 8.40 8.76
N ASP A 313 32.53 8.75 9.50
CA ASP A 313 32.46 8.87 10.94
C ASP A 313 31.61 10.10 11.34
N ARG A 314 31.37 10.26 12.64
CA ARG A 314 30.57 11.36 13.17
C ARG A 314 31.06 12.73 12.72
N THR A 315 32.37 12.98 12.79
CA THR A 315 32.97 14.28 12.48
C THR A 315 32.83 14.58 11.00
N GLY A 316 33.07 13.59 10.14
CA GLY A 316 32.83 13.71 8.72
C GLY A 316 31.37 14.04 8.44
N LEU A 317 30.42 13.24 8.98
CA LEU A 317 28.99 13.38 8.69
C LEU A 317 28.43 14.76 9.02
N LEU A 318 28.90 15.40 10.10
CA LEU A 318 28.46 16.74 10.45
C LEU A 318 28.87 17.80 9.41
N GLY A 319 29.92 17.58 8.62
CA GLY A 319 30.28 18.42 7.47
C GLY A 319 30.55 19.88 7.84
N ASN A 320 29.99 20.80 7.06
CA ASN A 320 30.16 22.25 7.25
C ASN A 320 29.66 22.75 8.61
N VAL A 321 28.70 22.05 9.23
CA VAL A 321 28.27 22.35 10.61
C VAL A 321 29.43 22.33 11.60
N THR A 322 30.44 21.47 11.42
CA THR A 322 31.60 21.42 12.32
C THR A 322 32.44 22.70 12.30
N LEU A 323 32.34 23.50 11.23
CA LEU A 323 33.05 24.78 11.10
C LEU A 323 32.37 25.89 11.90
N ILE A 324 31.04 25.90 11.92
CA ILE A 324 30.22 26.98 12.54
C ILE A 324 29.83 26.69 13.99
N ALA A 325 30.01 25.44 14.44
CA ALA A 325 29.63 25.01 15.77
C ALA A 325 30.50 25.64 16.87
N ASP A 326 29.85 26.24 17.87
CA ASP A 326 30.49 26.84 19.06
C ASP A 326 30.52 25.90 20.29
N GLY A 327 29.95 24.70 20.16
CA GLY A 327 29.86 23.70 21.22
C GLY A 327 28.57 23.75 22.06
N ALA A 328 27.76 24.81 21.96
CA ALA A 328 26.42 24.85 22.53
C ALA A 328 25.46 23.93 21.76
N LYS A 329 24.58 23.24 22.49
CA LYS A 329 23.55 22.35 21.91
C LYS A 329 22.13 22.88 22.09
N ASP A 330 21.97 23.86 22.97
CA ASP A 330 20.74 24.62 23.19
C ASP A 330 20.78 25.93 22.39
N LEU A 331 19.82 26.82 22.64
CA LEU A 331 19.70 28.11 21.93
C LEU A 331 20.54 29.23 22.55
N SER A 332 21.45 28.92 23.48
CA SER A 332 22.40 29.90 24.03
C SER A 332 23.62 30.15 23.13
N GLY A 333 23.80 29.30 22.11
CA GLY A 333 24.85 29.45 21.10
C GLY A 333 24.59 30.56 20.10
N THR A 334 25.49 30.71 19.14
CA THR A 334 25.50 31.78 18.13
C THR A 334 25.63 31.22 16.70
N TRP A 335 25.12 30.02 16.42
CA TRP A 335 25.37 29.33 15.16
C TRP A 335 24.76 30.08 13.95
N CYS A 336 23.57 30.67 14.11
CA CYS A 336 22.95 31.48 13.07
C CYS A 336 23.84 32.69 12.75
N ALA A 337 24.34 33.38 13.76
CA ALA A 337 25.23 34.53 13.61
C ALA A 337 26.61 34.13 13.05
N ASN A 338 27.15 32.98 13.46
CA ASN A 338 28.41 32.46 12.93
C ASN A 338 28.33 32.15 11.42
N CYS A 339 27.12 31.88 10.92
CA CYS A 339 26.84 31.64 9.51
C CYS A 339 26.53 32.95 8.75
N HIS A 340 25.71 33.83 9.32
CA HIS A 340 25.08 34.94 8.59
C HIS A 340 25.55 36.36 9.00
N TYR A 341 26.26 36.52 10.11
CA TYR A 341 26.61 37.83 10.67
C TYR A 341 28.12 38.01 10.82
N GLN A 342 28.72 38.87 9.99
CA GLN A 342 30.18 39.02 9.92
C GLN A 342 30.80 39.48 11.25
N SER A 343 30.08 40.29 12.03
CA SER A 343 30.58 40.81 13.31
C SER A 343 30.43 39.82 14.47
N SER A 344 29.90 38.60 14.22
CA SER A 344 29.96 37.52 15.22
C SER A 344 31.43 37.15 15.48
N PRO A 345 31.87 36.98 16.75
CA PRO A 345 33.23 36.58 17.09
C PRO A 345 33.72 35.32 16.37
N ASP A 346 32.80 34.39 16.11
CA ASP A 346 33.07 33.11 15.48
C ASP A 346 32.46 33.01 14.07
N TYR A 347 32.33 34.12 13.36
CA TYR A 347 31.87 34.10 11.96
C TYR A 347 32.76 33.24 11.07
N LYS A 348 32.17 32.22 10.44
CA LYS A 348 32.79 31.31 9.47
C LYS A 348 31.99 31.14 8.18
N GLY A 349 30.91 31.92 7.98
CA GLY A 349 30.12 31.86 6.74
C GLY A 349 30.95 32.01 5.46
N ASN A 350 32.00 32.84 5.50
CA ASN A 350 32.93 33.03 4.38
C ASN A 350 33.81 31.80 4.03
N GLN A 351 33.79 30.75 4.85
CA GLN A 351 34.49 29.49 4.59
C GLN A 351 33.57 28.44 3.92
N LEU A 352 32.27 28.73 3.84
CA LEU A 352 31.30 27.89 3.15
C LEU A 352 31.23 28.26 1.67
N ASN A 353 30.88 27.29 0.83
CA ASN A 353 30.77 27.48 -0.61
C ASN A 353 29.48 26.85 -1.16
N PRO A 354 28.56 27.64 -1.75
CA PRO A 354 28.58 29.12 -1.83
C PRO A 354 28.50 29.80 -0.45
N VAL A 355 28.94 31.05 -0.34
CA VAL A 355 28.92 31.83 0.93
C VAL A 355 27.48 32.23 1.28
N PRO A 356 26.95 31.89 2.47
CA PRO A 356 25.58 32.22 2.89
C PRO A 356 25.30 33.72 2.80
N PRO A 357 24.03 34.11 2.58
CA PRO A 357 23.66 35.51 2.51
C PRO A 357 23.87 36.17 3.87
N ARG A 358 24.32 37.41 3.86
CA ARG A 358 24.55 38.16 5.09
C ARG A 358 23.33 38.95 5.53
N ILE A 359 23.21 39.13 6.84
CA ILE A 359 22.11 39.88 7.47
C ILE A 359 22.50 41.30 7.89
N ASP A 360 23.77 41.69 7.70
CA ASP A 360 24.34 42.99 8.06
C ASP A 360 24.80 43.85 6.88
N VAL A 361 24.62 43.37 5.64
CA VAL A 361 24.89 44.14 4.42
C VAL A 361 23.78 43.91 3.42
N ASP A 362 23.44 44.96 2.68
CA ASP A 362 22.44 44.92 1.62
C ASP A 362 22.86 43.93 0.53
N GLU A 363 22.19 42.77 0.50
CA GLU A 363 22.33 41.74 -0.54
C GLU A 363 21.53 42.08 -1.82
N GLY A 364 20.91 43.27 -1.87
CA GLY A 364 20.13 43.76 -2.98
C GLY A 364 18.67 43.33 -2.93
N THR A 365 18.07 43.11 -4.11
CA THR A 365 16.70 42.60 -4.25
C THR A 365 16.75 41.09 -4.46
N ALA A 366 15.98 40.34 -3.68
CA ALA A 366 15.86 38.90 -3.81
C ALA A 366 15.29 38.49 -5.18
N ASN A 367 15.45 37.21 -5.53
CA ASN A 367 14.97 36.65 -6.81
C ASN A 367 13.45 36.78 -7.02
N ASP A 368 12.67 36.93 -5.95
CA ASP A 368 11.22 37.14 -5.98
C ASP A 368 10.80 38.63 -5.92
N GLY A 369 11.77 39.55 -5.90
CA GLY A 369 11.53 40.98 -5.77
C GLY A 369 11.49 41.51 -4.33
N THR A 370 11.66 40.64 -3.32
CA THR A 370 11.67 41.06 -1.91
C THR A 370 12.89 41.95 -1.62
N THR A 371 12.65 43.08 -0.95
CA THR A 371 13.72 43.98 -0.50
C THR A 371 14.42 43.43 0.74
N TRP A 372 15.74 43.58 0.81
CA TRP A 372 16.54 43.15 1.95
C TRP A 372 16.23 43.95 3.22
N VAL A 373 16.41 43.32 4.39
CA VAL A 373 16.19 43.92 5.72
C VAL A 373 17.50 43.92 6.50
N ASP A 374 17.90 45.08 7.02
CA ASP A 374 19.09 45.20 7.88
C ASP A 374 18.81 44.69 9.29
N HIS A 375 19.54 43.64 9.69
CA HIS A 375 19.39 43.05 11.00
C HIS A 375 20.30 43.66 12.06
N SER A 376 21.22 44.57 11.70
CA SER A 376 22.21 45.15 12.61
C SER A 376 21.56 45.83 13.83
N GLY A 377 20.38 46.45 13.63
CA GLY A 377 19.60 47.06 14.71
C GLY A 377 18.94 46.07 15.67
N PHE A 378 18.63 44.85 15.23
CA PHE A 378 18.03 43.80 16.07
C PHE A 378 19.07 43.02 16.89
N LEU A 379 20.34 43.05 16.46
CA LEU A 379 21.44 42.28 17.07
C LEU A 379 22.28 43.10 18.06
N SER A 380 21.86 44.32 18.41
CA SER A 380 22.65 45.25 19.24
C SER A 380 22.79 44.80 20.71
N SER A 381 21.91 43.93 21.21
CA SER A 381 21.90 43.44 22.59
C SER A 381 22.41 41.99 22.74
N SER A 382 22.21 41.15 21.73
CA SER A 382 22.69 39.76 21.66
C SER A 382 22.47 39.21 20.24
N PHE A 383 23.31 38.28 19.81
CA PHE A 383 23.18 37.53 18.55
C PHE A 383 23.09 36.02 18.78
N THR A 384 22.57 35.62 19.94
CA THR A 384 22.29 34.21 20.26
C THR A 384 21.17 33.64 19.40
N ASP A 385 21.17 32.33 19.22
CA ASP A 385 20.13 31.62 18.45
C ASP A 385 18.74 31.78 19.09
N SER A 386 18.67 32.02 20.41
CA SER A 386 17.44 32.38 21.13
C SER A 386 16.85 33.73 20.71
N VAL A 387 17.67 34.71 20.30
CA VAL A 387 17.20 35.99 19.74
C VAL A 387 16.66 35.75 18.35
N CYS A 388 17.38 34.98 17.53
CA CYS A 388 16.95 34.63 16.18
C CYS A 388 15.61 33.87 16.20
N LYS A 389 15.43 32.93 17.13
CA LYS A 389 14.19 32.18 17.30
C LYS A 389 12.98 33.05 17.63
N GLN A 390 13.15 34.18 18.32
CA GLN A 390 12.01 35.06 18.64
C GLN A 390 11.32 35.58 17.38
N CYS A 391 12.08 35.84 16.33
CA CYS A 391 11.56 36.33 15.05
C CYS A 391 11.33 35.21 14.03
N HIS A 392 12.19 34.19 14.03
CA HIS A 392 12.21 33.14 12.99
C HIS A 392 11.71 31.77 13.47
N GLY A 393 11.25 31.65 14.71
CA GLY A 393 10.83 30.39 15.32
C GLY A 393 9.36 30.03 15.13
N GLY A 394 8.62 30.71 14.24
CA GLY A 394 7.18 30.50 14.03
C GLY A 394 6.79 29.04 13.74
N VAL A 395 7.66 28.28 13.06
CA VAL A 395 7.49 26.84 12.78
C VAL A 395 8.27 25.92 13.75
N ALA A 396 9.05 26.49 14.69
CA ALA A 396 9.86 25.80 15.70
C ALA A 396 9.62 26.32 17.12
N GLN A 397 8.38 26.70 17.46
CA GLN A 397 8.11 27.44 18.70
C GLN A 397 8.48 26.63 19.96
N SER A 398 8.32 25.31 19.92
CA SER A 398 8.71 24.40 21.00
C SER A 398 10.19 23.99 20.99
N ALA A 399 10.99 24.43 20.01
CA ALA A 399 12.39 24.03 19.91
C ALA A 399 13.19 24.55 21.11
N THR A 400 13.80 23.66 21.87
CA THR A 400 14.71 24.00 22.97
C THR A 400 16.17 23.72 22.61
N THR A 401 16.38 22.99 21.52
CA THR A 401 17.71 22.67 20.99
C THR A 401 17.92 23.36 19.65
N LEU A 402 19.19 23.63 19.35
CA LEU A 402 19.55 24.20 18.05
C LEU A 402 19.21 23.25 16.90
N LYS A 403 19.35 21.94 17.12
CA LYS A 403 18.96 20.91 16.15
C LYS A 403 17.51 21.12 15.72
N ASP A 404 16.58 21.33 16.64
CA ASP A 404 15.18 21.48 16.27
C ASP A 404 14.90 22.84 15.61
N PHE A 405 15.61 23.90 16.02
CA PHE A 405 15.41 25.24 15.47
C PHE A 405 15.96 25.39 14.04
N VAL A 406 17.20 24.95 13.78
CA VAL A 406 17.85 25.14 12.46
C VAL A 406 17.17 24.36 11.34
N HIS A 407 16.48 23.26 11.67
CA HIS A 407 15.68 22.47 10.74
C HIS A 407 14.22 22.94 10.64
N ALA A 408 13.82 23.98 11.37
CA ALA A 408 12.46 24.52 11.36
C ALA A 408 12.47 26.06 11.55
N VAL A 409 13.24 26.74 10.71
CA VAL A 409 13.31 28.20 10.61
C VAL A 409 12.16 28.70 9.71
N SER A 410 11.52 29.80 10.11
CA SER A 410 10.50 30.50 9.32
C SER A 410 10.97 31.89 8.90
N GLU A 411 10.32 32.44 7.88
CA GLU A 411 10.44 33.85 7.52
C GLU A 411 10.21 34.73 8.75
N GLY A 412 11.07 35.73 8.92
CA GLY A 412 11.00 36.61 10.08
C GLY A 412 9.74 37.45 10.03
N THR A 413 8.89 37.37 11.05
CA THR A 413 7.61 38.11 11.07
C THR A 413 7.74 39.58 11.43
N GLY A 414 8.97 40.09 11.66
CA GLY A 414 9.24 41.52 11.83
C GLY A 414 8.77 42.11 13.16
N GLY A 415 9.72 42.30 14.09
CA GLY A 415 9.54 43.11 15.30
C GLY A 415 8.62 42.50 16.36
N GLY A 416 8.76 42.94 17.61
CA GLY A 416 7.90 42.46 18.68
C GLY A 416 6.43 42.85 18.49
N CYS A 417 5.58 42.40 19.41
CA CYS A 417 4.12 42.45 19.35
C CYS A 417 3.56 43.76 18.73
N ILE A 418 4.01 44.93 19.20
CA ILE A 418 3.50 46.22 18.77
C ILE A 418 3.84 46.51 17.30
N ALA A 419 5.06 46.21 16.87
CA ALA A 419 5.48 46.47 15.49
C ALA A 419 4.65 45.68 14.46
N CYS A 420 4.31 44.43 14.80
CA CYS A 420 3.37 43.63 14.00
C CYS A 420 1.95 44.18 14.08
N HIS A 421 1.42 44.42 15.29
CA HIS A 421 -0.01 44.69 15.50
C HIS A 421 -0.44 46.15 15.29
N GLU A 422 0.47 47.12 15.24
CA GLU A 422 0.15 48.53 14.95
C GLU A 422 -0.28 48.74 13.47
N SER A 423 0.17 47.85 12.58
CA SER A 423 -0.08 47.94 11.13
C SER A 423 -1.41 47.33 10.67
N TYR A 424 -2.09 46.53 11.50
CA TYR A 424 -3.36 45.88 11.16
C TYR A 424 -4.58 46.69 11.64
N THR A 425 -5.57 46.88 10.77
CA THR A 425 -6.88 47.47 11.14
C THR A 425 -7.93 46.36 11.34
N GLY A 426 -8.46 46.18 12.55
CA GLY A 426 -9.49 45.17 12.87
C GLY A 426 -9.38 44.60 14.30
N SER A 427 -9.97 43.43 14.56
CA SER A 427 -9.95 42.72 15.86
C SER A 427 -8.57 42.21 16.32
N ILE A 428 -7.56 42.37 15.47
CA ILE A 428 -6.16 41.99 15.70
C ILE A 428 -5.22 43.21 15.73
N GLY A 429 -5.74 44.43 15.56
CA GLY A 429 -4.94 45.65 15.57
C GLY A 429 -4.78 46.21 16.99
N ILE A 430 -3.56 46.62 17.35
CA ILE A 430 -3.33 47.39 18.58
C ILE A 430 -3.49 48.88 18.25
N ASN A 431 -4.48 49.52 18.86
CA ASN A 431 -4.58 50.97 18.83
C ASN A 431 -3.79 51.55 20.01
N VAL A 432 -2.54 51.95 19.74
CA VAL A 432 -1.62 52.54 20.74
C VAL A 432 -2.21 53.75 21.47
N SER A 433 -3.11 54.51 20.83
CA SER A 433 -3.80 55.65 21.46
C SER A 433 -4.95 55.26 22.41
N SER A 434 -5.45 54.03 22.31
CA SER A 434 -6.61 53.52 23.08
C SER A 434 -6.24 52.56 24.21
N TYR A 435 -4.95 52.22 24.37
CA TYR A 435 -4.47 51.31 25.43
C TYR A 435 -4.66 51.90 26.85
N GLY A 436 -4.88 53.21 26.97
CA GLY A 436 -5.40 53.87 28.17
C GLY A 436 -4.54 53.60 29.40
N ARG A 437 -5.16 53.14 30.51
CA ARG A 437 -4.45 52.83 31.76
C ARG A 437 -3.64 51.53 31.70
N HIS A 438 -3.78 50.73 30.64
CA HIS A 438 -3.04 49.46 30.46
C HIS A 438 -1.65 49.64 29.85
N VAL A 439 -1.22 50.88 29.54
CA VAL A 439 0.15 51.24 29.14
C VAL A 439 1.20 51.12 30.27
N ASN A 440 0.81 50.52 31.40
CA ASN A 440 1.64 50.34 32.59
C ASN A 440 1.37 48.98 33.22
N VAL A 441 0.90 48.01 32.43
CA VAL A 441 0.72 46.65 32.94
C VAL A 441 2.10 46.09 33.25
N ASN A 442 3.11 46.40 32.43
CA ASN A 442 4.51 46.26 32.77
C ASN A 442 5.11 47.66 33.02
N THR A 443 5.91 47.82 34.08
CA THR A 443 6.55 49.13 34.40
C THR A 443 8.08 49.03 34.48
N THR A 444 8.64 47.90 34.04
CA THR A 444 10.08 47.61 34.19
C THR A 444 10.95 48.53 33.32
N ASP A 445 10.37 49.14 32.29
CA ASP A 445 10.98 50.09 31.35
C ASP A 445 10.50 51.55 31.53
N GLY A 446 9.80 51.84 32.63
CA GLY A 446 9.28 53.18 32.95
C GLY A 446 7.76 53.20 33.11
N THR A 447 7.19 54.39 33.34
CA THR A 447 5.73 54.58 33.39
C THR A 447 5.28 55.44 32.22
N GLY A 448 4.20 55.05 31.56
CA GLY A 448 3.63 55.71 30.38
C GLY A 448 4.21 55.25 29.04
N ASN A 449 5.06 54.22 29.04
CA ASN A 449 5.66 53.65 27.84
C ASN A 449 4.89 52.38 27.44
N LEU A 450 4.32 52.33 26.24
CA LEU A 450 3.72 51.10 25.71
C LEU A 450 4.81 50.28 25.01
N THR A 451 5.16 49.11 25.54
CA THR A 451 6.17 48.22 24.91
C THR A 451 5.66 46.79 24.75
N ASP A 452 6.44 45.94 24.06
CA ASP A 452 6.10 44.52 23.88
C ASP A 452 6.04 43.78 25.22
N ALA A 453 6.67 44.32 26.26
CA ALA A 453 6.59 43.81 27.61
C ALA A 453 5.16 43.95 28.17
N ASP A 454 4.44 45.05 27.90
CA ASP A 454 3.03 45.19 28.31
C ASP A 454 2.14 44.15 27.63
N CYS A 455 2.39 43.90 26.35
CA CYS A 455 1.65 42.93 25.53
C CYS A 455 1.88 41.51 26.06
N THR A 456 3.14 41.09 26.23
CA THR A 456 3.50 39.76 26.74
C THR A 456 3.18 39.59 28.23
N THR A 457 3.07 40.67 29.00
CA THR A 457 2.55 40.61 30.38
C THR A 457 1.04 40.34 30.40
N CYS A 458 0.30 40.78 29.38
CA CYS A 458 -1.11 40.45 29.26
C CYS A 458 -1.34 39.09 28.58
N HIS A 459 -0.53 38.71 27.60
CA HIS A 459 -0.59 37.43 26.89
C HIS A 459 0.31 36.38 27.54
N TYR A 460 -0.25 35.52 28.40
CA TYR A 460 0.54 34.47 29.08
C TYR A 460 0.97 33.32 28.16
N ASP A 461 0.35 33.18 27.00
CA ASP A 461 0.75 32.20 25.99
C ASP A 461 0.55 32.76 24.57
N THR A 462 1.67 33.11 23.94
CA THR A 462 1.75 33.59 22.55
C THR A 462 2.12 32.49 21.57
N SER A 463 2.25 31.23 22.02
CA SER A 463 2.75 30.11 21.19
C SER A 463 1.83 29.69 20.02
N LYS A 464 0.65 30.30 19.93
CA LYS A 464 -0.35 30.04 18.87
C LYS A 464 -0.74 31.28 18.11
N MET A 465 0.02 32.38 18.25
CA MET A 465 -0.31 33.68 17.66
C MET A 465 -0.40 33.68 16.14
N PHE A 466 0.26 32.73 15.48
CA PHE A 466 0.31 32.61 14.04
C PHE A 466 -0.59 31.48 13.49
N ASP A 467 -1.35 30.79 14.35
CA ASP A 467 -2.25 29.72 13.94
C ASP A 467 -3.53 30.30 13.28
N PRO A 468 -3.93 29.83 12.08
CA PRO A 468 -5.13 30.33 11.41
C PRO A 468 -6.40 30.15 12.27
N GLY A 469 -7.08 31.27 12.57
CA GLY A 469 -8.36 31.27 13.29
C GLY A 469 -8.29 31.19 14.82
N TRP A 470 -7.10 31.35 15.42
CA TRP A 470 -6.91 31.32 16.88
C TRP A 470 -6.81 32.71 17.51
N SER A 471 -7.18 32.80 18.80
CA SER A 471 -6.90 33.93 19.70
C SER A 471 -5.79 33.54 20.69
N VAL A 472 -4.74 34.35 20.79
CA VAL A 472 -3.67 34.19 21.81
C VAL A 472 -4.22 34.28 23.23
N ALA A 473 -3.70 33.47 24.14
CA ALA A 473 -4.25 33.39 25.49
C ALA A 473 -3.80 34.58 26.33
N THR A 474 -4.77 35.35 26.83
CA THR A 474 -4.55 36.52 27.70
C THR A 474 -4.94 36.21 29.13
N TYR A 475 -4.22 36.78 30.09
CA TYR A 475 -4.71 36.91 31.46
C TYR A 475 -6.07 37.59 31.40
N SER A 476 -7.03 36.96 32.06
CA SER A 476 -8.34 37.58 32.20
C SER A 476 -8.19 38.80 33.10
N CYS A 477 -9.14 39.73 33.06
CA CYS A 477 -9.09 40.84 34.01
C CYS A 477 -9.23 40.33 35.48
N GLN A 478 -9.54 39.04 35.73
CA GLN A 478 -9.63 38.43 37.07
C GLN A 478 -8.26 38.32 37.67
N ASP A 479 -7.36 37.82 36.84
CA ASP A 479 -6.01 37.47 37.22
C ASP A 479 -5.32 38.75 37.66
N CYS A 480 -5.41 39.81 36.85
CA CYS A 480 -4.80 41.10 37.16
C CYS A 480 -5.52 41.82 38.30
N HIS A 481 -6.85 41.95 38.25
CA HIS A 481 -7.56 42.85 39.15
C HIS A 481 -7.93 42.24 40.50
N LEU A 482 -8.10 40.91 40.62
CA LEU A 482 -8.31 40.25 41.92
C LEU A 482 -7.03 39.67 42.49
N ASN A 483 -6.38 38.86 41.66
CA ASN A 483 -5.33 37.96 42.12
C ASN A 483 -3.98 38.69 42.11
N GLY A 484 -3.91 39.90 41.53
CA GLY A 484 -2.69 40.69 41.40
C GLY A 484 -1.63 39.96 40.59
N THR A 485 -2.04 39.11 39.66
CA THR A 485 -1.16 38.23 38.88
C THR A 485 -1.44 38.43 37.39
N PRO A 486 -0.42 38.65 36.54
CA PRO A 486 1.00 38.66 36.86
C PRO A 486 1.48 39.95 37.53
N VAL A 487 0.63 40.99 37.58
CA VAL A 487 1.02 42.31 38.07
C VAL A 487 0.08 42.85 39.12
N ASN A 488 0.65 43.57 40.10
CA ASN A 488 -0.12 44.27 41.11
C ASN A 488 -0.72 45.54 40.51
N VAL A 489 -2.02 45.52 40.27
CA VAL A 489 -2.74 46.70 39.80
C VAL A 489 -2.91 47.73 40.93
N PRO A 490 -2.93 49.05 40.61
CA PRO A 490 -3.21 50.11 41.57
C PRO A 490 -4.50 49.88 42.39
N SER A 491 -4.54 50.36 43.63
CA SER A 491 -5.65 50.09 44.56
C SER A 491 -7.00 50.64 44.11
N ASP A 492 -7.02 51.66 43.25
CA ASP A 492 -8.22 52.26 42.67
C ASP A 492 -8.85 51.41 41.56
N VAL A 493 -8.14 50.39 41.05
CA VAL A 493 -8.66 49.43 40.06
C VAL A 493 -8.64 47.98 40.54
N ARG A 494 -8.21 47.73 41.78
CA ARG A 494 -8.14 46.38 42.38
C ARG A 494 -9.54 45.92 42.78
N LEU A 495 -10.00 44.83 42.17
CA LEU A 495 -11.30 44.23 42.39
C LEU A 495 -11.20 43.20 43.54
N THR A 496 -12.29 42.93 44.26
CA THR A 496 -12.33 41.89 45.32
C THR A 496 -13.05 40.60 44.89
N THR A 497 -13.82 40.64 43.80
CA THR A 497 -14.34 39.48 43.04
C THR A 497 -14.48 39.82 41.55
N PHE A 498 -14.15 38.89 40.65
CA PHE A 498 -14.14 39.10 39.19
C PHE A 498 -15.46 38.66 38.61
N GLN A 499 -15.95 39.47 37.71
CA GLN A 499 -17.31 39.38 37.22
C GLN A 499 -17.27 39.54 35.70
N HIS A 500 -16.89 38.49 34.97
CA HIS A 500 -17.34 38.35 33.58
C HIS A 500 -18.67 37.62 33.61
N GLY A 501 -19.73 38.30 33.16
CA GLY A 501 -21.08 37.76 33.15
C GLY A 501 -21.79 37.73 34.51
N ASN A 502 -21.26 38.38 35.56
CA ASN A 502 -22.10 38.74 36.70
C ASN A 502 -22.84 40.05 36.40
N ASN A 503 -23.74 39.95 35.44
CA ASN A 503 -25.11 40.31 35.72
C ASN A 503 -25.59 39.47 36.92
N ASP A 504 -25.14 39.88 38.12
CA ASP A 504 -25.96 39.67 39.32
C ASP A 504 -27.33 40.21 38.95
N CYS A 505 -28.41 39.63 39.47
CA CYS A 505 -29.76 40.13 39.22
C CYS A 505 -29.78 41.67 39.36
N LYS A 506 -28.98 42.22 40.28
CA LYS A 506 -28.75 43.66 40.49
C LYS A 506 -28.14 44.45 39.33
N SER A 507 -27.33 43.89 38.43
CA SER A 507 -26.80 44.64 37.27
C SER A 507 -27.83 44.75 36.14
N CYS A 508 -28.85 43.88 36.11
CA CYS A 508 -30.09 44.07 35.34
C CYS A 508 -31.24 44.67 36.20
N HIS A 509 -31.00 44.96 37.49
CA HIS A 509 -31.97 45.47 38.47
C HIS A 509 -31.39 46.53 39.44
N VAL A 510 -30.60 47.52 38.97
CA VAL A 510 -30.12 48.54 39.93
C VAL A 510 -31.29 49.41 40.37
N ALA A 511 -31.39 49.51 41.69
CA ALA A 511 -32.35 50.25 42.48
C ALA A 511 -32.43 51.74 42.12
N GLY A 512 -33.66 52.28 42.13
CA GLY A 512 -33.90 53.71 42.35
C GLY A 512 -34.20 54.53 41.09
N GLY A 513 -35.40 54.33 40.53
CA GLY A 513 -36.03 55.25 39.60
C GLY A 513 -37.54 55.19 39.77
N TYR A 514 -38.05 55.94 40.75
CA TYR A 514 -39.47 56.20 40.96
C TYR A 514 -40.03 56.95 39.73
N ALA A 515 -40.67 56.23 38.79
CA ALA A 515 -41.66 56.78 37.85
C ALA A 515 -42.45 55.65 37.17
N GLU A 516 -43.64 55.42 37.71
CA GLU A 516 -44.85 54.83 37.10
C GLU A 516 -44.70 53.87 35.89
N GLY A 517 -44.93 52.56 36.14
CA GLY A 517 -45.89 51.82 35.30
C GLY A 517 -45.44 50.61 34.48
N ARG A 518 -44.20 50.09 34.54
CA ARG A 518 -43.85 48.85 33.78
C ARG A 518 -42.99 47.89 34.60
N TYR A 519 -43.61 46.80 35.07
CA TYR A 519 -42.93 45.72 35.81
C TYR A 519 -42.49 44.58 34.87
N TYR A 520 -41.24 44.12 35.04
CA TYR A 520 -40.63 43.06 34.24
C TYR A 520 -40.79 41.63 34.81
N HIS A 521 -41.50 41.42 35.92
CA HIS A 521 -41.77 40.08 36.49
C HIS A 521 -43.24 39.92 36.95
N TRP A 522 -43.85 38.75 36.73
CA TRP A 522 -45.26 38.46 37.08
C TRP A 522 -45.46 37.51 38.28
N ASN A 523 -44.44 36.86 38.86
CA ASN A 523 -44.66 36.03 40.05
C ASN A 523 -43.43 35.91 40.96
N TYR A 524 -43.63 36.20 42.24
CA TYR A 524 -42.61 36.32 43.29
C TYR A 524 -42.42 35.05 44.13
N SER A 525 -42.81 33.87 43.64
CA SER A 525 -42.70 32.64 44.44
C SER A 525 -41.33 31.94 44.38
N THR A 526 -40.37 32.37 43.55
CA THR A 526 -38.97 31.86 43.59
C THR A 526 -37.93 32.91 43.17
N PRO A 527 -36.73 32.97 43.77
CA PRO A 527 -35.72 34.02 43.52
C PRO A 527 -34.99 34.00 42.16
N TYR A 528 -35.34 33.10 41.23
CA TYR A 528 -34.51 32.78 40.04
C TYR A 528 -35.29 32.87 38.71
N GLY A 529 -36.10 33.91 38.52
CA GLY A 529 -36.99 34.06 37.35
C GLY A 529 -36.30 34.03 35.98
N ALA A 530 -37.00 33.51 34.96
CA ALA A 530 -36.53 33.44 33.57
C ALA A 530 -36.42 34.82 32.89
N VAL A 531 -35.42 34.98 32.02
CA VAL A 531 -35.14 36.20 31.25
C VAL A 531 -36.32 36.52 30.33
N LYS A 532 -36.91 37.71 30.46
CA LYS A 532 -38.03 38.19 29.63
C LYS A 532 -37.57 38.87 28.35
N GLU A 533 -36.41 39.55 28.37
CA GLU A 533 -35.84 40.28 27.23
C GLU A 533 -34.33 40.01 27.11
N PRO A 534 -33.89 39.12 26.20
CA PRO A 534 -32.48 38.75 26.03
C PRO A 534 -31.63 39.79 25.30
N GLY A 535 -32.24 40.87 24.76
CA GLY A 535 -31.53 41.89 23.98
C GLY A 535 -31.32 41.55 22.50
N TRP A 536 -31.80 40.39 22.02
CA TRP A 536 -31.71 40.02 20.62
C TRP A 536 -32.56 40.93 19.71
N PRO A 537 -32.02 41.44 18.58
CA PRO A 537 -32.77 42.29 17.65
C PRO A 537 -34.06 41.62 17.15
N GLY A 538 -35.22 42.25 17.38
CA GLY A 538 -36.52 41.76 16.90
C GLY A 538 -37.26 40.78 17.82
N TRP A 539 -36.78 40.55 19.05
CA TRP A 539 -37.46 39.67 20.01
C TRP A 539 -38.86 40.18 20.41
N THR A 540 -39.88 39.33 20.32
CA THR A 540 -41.29 39.63 20.68
C THR A 540 -41.88 38.64 21.71
N GLY A 541 -41.06 37.71 22.22
CA GLY A 541 -41.48 36.65 23.14
C GLY A 541 -41.61 37.09 24.61
N THR A 542 -42.40 36.37 25.39
CA THR A 542 -42.63 36.65 26.83
C THR A 542 -41.57 36.09 27.78
N PHE A 543 -40.77 35.10 27.37
CA PHE A 543 -39.66 34.53 28.14
C PHE A 543 -38.75 33.72 27.22
N VAL A 544 -37.45 33.69 27.53
CA VAL A 544 -36.43 32.87 26.85
C VAL A 544 -36.61 31.41 27.24
N LYS A 545 -36.73 30.53 26.25
CA LYS A 545 -36.83 29.07 26.39
C LYS A 545 -35.48 28.42 26.05
N CYS A 546 -35.34 27.13 26.39
CA CYS A 546 -34.19 26.32 25.99
C CYS A 546 -33.93 26.38 24.48
N SER A 547 -35.01 26.36 23.67
CA SER A 547 -34.94 26.52 22.22
C SER A 547 -34.29 27.83 21.80
N ASP A 548 -34.51 28.89 22.56
CA ASP A 548 -34.05 30.22 22.17
C ASP A 548 -32.54 30.36 22.34
N CYS A 549 -31.96 29.81 23.41
CA CYS A 549 -30.50 29.81 23.61
C CYS A 549 -29.77 28.70 22.84
N HIS A 550 -30.36 27.50 22.74
CA HIS A 550 -29.66 26.34 22.19
C HIS A 550 -30.00 26.06 20.71
N TYR A 551 -30.98 26.74 20.13
CA TYR A 551 -31.36 26.54 18.72
C TYR A 551 -31.45 27.86 17.94
N THR A 552 -32.19 28.86 18.43
CA THR A 552 -32.42 30.11 17.68
C THR A 552 -31.28 31.13 17.78
N HIS A 553 -30.59 31.15 18.92
CA HIS A 553 -29.47 32.07 19.23
C HIS A 553 -28.34 31.33 19.97
N SER A 554 -27.80 30.29 19.31
CA SER A 554 -26.74 29.44 19.86
C SER A 554 -25.34 29.84 19.35
N LYS A 555 -24.31 29.15 19.84
CA LYS A 555 -22.91 29.27 19.38
C LYS A 555 -22.26 30.62 19.72
N ARG A 556 -22.29 31.60 18.81
CA ARG A 556 -21.55 32.89 18.88
C ARG A 556 -22.47 34.10 19.07
N ASP A 557 -23.77 33.86 19.23
CA ASP A 557 -24.74 34.94 19.34
C ASP A 557 -24.68 35.55 20.73
N GLU A 558 -24.17 36.78 20.80
CA GLU A 558 -24.22 37.56 22.02
C GLU A 558 -25.68 37.76 22.46
N PRO A 559 -25.97 37.70 23.78
CA PRO A 559 -25.02 37.59 24.89
C PRO A 559 -24.79 36.15 25.42
N PHE A 560 -25.30 35.09 24.76
CA PHE A 560 -25.30 33.72 25.30
C PHE A 560 -24.68 32.69 24.34
N HIS A 561 -23.52 32.12 24.70
CA HIS A 561 -22.80 31.11 23.90
C HIS A 561 -23.21 29.68 24.29
N ALA A 562 -24.42 29.25 23.93
CA ALA A 562 -24.91 27.90 24.29
C ALA A 562 -24.58 26.84 23.22
N PRO A 563 -24.29 25.58 23.59
CA PRO A 563 -24.15 24.47 22.63
C PRO A 563 -25.42 24.27 21.81
N GLY A 564 -25.29 24.04 20.51
CA GLY A 564 -26.40 23.84 19.60
C GLY A 564 -27.13 22.51 19.78
N ILE A 565 -28.46 22.53 19.93
CA ILE A 565 -29.30 21.33 20.00
C ILE A 565 -30.25 21.26 18.81
N GLY A 566 -30.66 20.03 18.43
CA GLY A 566 -31.68 19.84 17.41
C GLY A 566 -33.08 20.26 17.87
N THR A 567 -33.99 20.53 16.94
CA THR A 567 -35.39 20.91 17.24
C THR A 567 -36.14 19.84 18.03
N TYR A 568 -35.77 18.57 17.87
CA TYR A 568 -36.32 17.46 18.66
C TYR A 568 -36.03 17.62 20.16
N MET A 569 -34.78 17.94 20.52
CA MET A 569 -34.40 18.26 21.91
C MET A 569 -35.05 19.56 22.39
N ALA A 570 -35.05 20.58 21.54
CA ALA A 570 -35.61 21.90 21.86
C ALA A 570 -37.13 21.84 22.16
N THR A 571 -37.85 20.91 21.53
CA THR A 571 -39.30 20.73 21.70
C THR A 571 -39.66 19.70 22.79
N MET A 572 -38.82 18.69 23.05
CA MET A 572 -39.05 17.76 24.17
C MET A 572 -38.87 18.41 25.55
N TYR A 573 -37.99 19.41 25.67
CA TYR A 573 -37.68 20.08 26.93
C TYR A 573 -38.10 21.55 26.88
N THR A 574 -39.41 21.78 26.89
CA THR A 574 -40.05 23.11 26.77
C THR A 574 -39.78 24.06 27.95
N SER A 575 -39.17 23.57 29.03
CA SER A 575 -38.81 24.38 30.20
C SER A 575 -37.45 23.93 30.73
N CYS A 576 -36.66 24.87 31.26
CA CYS A 576 -35.36 24.61 31.88
C CYS A 576 -35.45 23.74 33.16
N GLY A 577 -36.60 23.13 33.48
CA GLY A 577 -36.93 22.54 34.78
C GLY A 577 -36.83 21.02 34.89
N GLY A 578 -36.21 20.33 33.92
CA GLY A 578 -36.00 18.88 33.98
C GLY A 578 -34.53 18.55 34.19
N GLY A 579 -34.18 17.80 35.23
CA GLY A 579 -32.81 17.47 35.67
C GLY A 579 -31.94 16.66 34.69
N ASN A 580 -32.22 16.68 33.39
CA ASN A 580 -31.51 15.92 32.37
C ASN A 580 -30.26 16.65 31.82
N CYS A 581 -30.22 17.98 31.82
CA CYS A 581 -29.04 18.75 31.36
C CYS A 581 -28.57 19.75 32.41
N HIS A 582 -29.52 20.38 33.10
CA HIS A 582 -29.27 21.33 34.19
C HIS A 582 -29.91 20.77 35.48
N GLY A 583 -29.07 20.37 36.44
CA GLY A 583 -29.46 19.77 37.72
C GLY A 583 -30.50 20.61 38.44
N ASN A 584 -31.68 20.04 38.69
CA ASN A 584 -32.78 20.65 39.45
C ASN A 584 -33.24 22.04 38.96
N GLY A 585 -33.06 22.35 37.67
CA GLY A 585 -33.52 23.61 37.08
C GLY A 585 -32.62 24.82 37.37
N GLN A 586 -31.42 24.60 37.88
CA GLN A 586 -30.39 25.64 38.01
C GLN A 586 -29.48 25.61 36.77
N ILE A 587 -29.46 26.71 36.03
CA ILE A 587 -28.74 26.87 34.75
C ILE A 587 -27.21 26.63 34.92
N HIS A 588 -26.70 26.70 36.17
CA HIS A 588 -25.28 26.56 36.50
C HIS A 588 -24.86 25.16 37.01
N ASP A 589 -25.78 24.21 37.18
CA ASP A 589 -25.43 22.83 37.55
C ASP A 589 -25.56 21.92 36.32
N THR A 590 -24.48 21.67 35.58
CA THR A 590 -24.55 20.77 34.41
C THR A 590 -24.37 19.31 34.83
N VAL A 591 -25.22 18.40 34.34
CA VAL A 591 -25.09 16.95 34.53
C VAL A 591 -24.70 16.28 33.22
N THR A 592 -23.74 15.35 33.24
CA THR A 592 -23.29 14.62 32.04
C THR A 592 -24.40 13.67 31.56
N VAL A 593 -25.05 13.99 30.44
CA VAL A 593 -26.20 13.24 29.91
C VAL A 593 -25.77 12.04 29.04
N PRO A 594 -26.56 10.95 28.93
CA PRO A 594 -26.20 9.72 28.19
C PRO A 594 -26.15 9.83 26.66
N TYR A 595 -26.49 10.98 26.06
CA TYR A 595 -26.66 11.15 24.61
C TYR A 595 -25.37 11.47 23.83
N LEU A 596 -24.20 11.22 24.43
CA LEU A 596 -22.86 11.51 23.90
C LEU A 596 -22.35 10.49 22.85
N SER A 597 -23.25 9.94 22.04
CA SER A 597 -22.83 9.08 20.92
C SER A 597 -22.18 9.93 19.82
N PRO A 598 -21.13 9.44 19.13
CA PRO A 598 -20.61 10.05 17.92
C PRO A 598 -21.69 10.31 16.86
N PRO A 599 -21.48 11.25 15.92
CA PRO A 599 -22.40 11.43 14.80
C PRO A 599 -22.39 10.21 13.87
N ILE A 600 -23.45 10.05 13.09
CA ILE A 600 -23.49 9.09 11.99
C ILE A 600 -23.04 9.83 10.75
N VAL A 601 -21.99 9.36 10.08
CA VAL A 601 -21.52 9.91 8.81
C VAL A 601 -21.85 8.92 7.70
N THR A 602 -22.48 9.42 6.64
CA THR A 602 -22.64 8.69 5.38
C THR A 602 -21.95 9.49 4.29
N VAL A 603 -21.26 8.80 3.38
CA VAL A 603 -20.53 9.44 2.29
C VAL A 603 -20.70 8.62 1.02
N SER A 604 -20.85 9.31 -0.10
CA SER A 604 -21.02 8.73 -1.42
C SER A 604 -20.28 9.57 -2.46
N ALA A 605 -19.73 8.91 -3.47
CA ALA A 605 -19.20 9.57 -4.65
C ALA A 605 -20.22 9.49 -5.79
N SER A 606 -20.37 10.57 -6.54
CA SER A 606 -21.21 10.64 -7.76
C SER A 606 -20.78 9.63 -8.82
N LYS A 607 -19.49 9.27 -8.81
CA LYS A 607 -18.91 8.22 -9.62
C LYS A 607 -18.01 7.37 -8.74
N SER A 608 -18.21 6.06 -8.76
CA SER A 608 -17.22 5.11 -8.22
C SER A 608 -16.02 4.94 -9.17
N TYR A 609 -16.10 5.47 -10.40
CA TYR A 609 -15.05 5.39 -11.42
C TYR A 609 -15.00 6.65 -12.28
N ALA A 610 -13.81 7.16 -12.54
CA ALA A 610 -13.62 8.30 -13.43
C ALA A 610 -12.32 8.20 -14.23
N TYR A 611 -12.18 9.02 -15.27
CA TYR A 611 -10.89 9.17 -15.94
C TYR A 611 -10.05 10.23 -15.23
N VAL A 612 -8.72 10.10 -15.29
CA VAL A 612 -7.83 11.18 -14.88
C VAL A 612 -8.21 12.45 -15.67
N GLY A 613 -8.55 13.52 -14.95
CA GLY A 613 -9.05 14.78 -15.51
C GLY A 613 -10.58 14.97 -15.42
N ASP A 614 -11.34 13.95 -14.99
CA ASP A 614 -12.75 14.12 -14.65
C ASP A 614 -12.90 14.85 -13.31
N THR A 615 -14.04 15.53 -13.14
CA THR A 615 -14.48 16.01 -11.84
C THR A 615 -15.41 14.98 -11.19
N ILE A 616 -15.14 14.64 -9.92
CA ILE A 616 -15.99 13.74 -9.11
C ILE A 616 -16.65 14.55 -8.00
N THR A 617 -17.98 14.59 -7.99
CA THR A 617 -18.74 15.16 -6.87
C THR A 617 -18.86 14.16 -5.74
N ILE A 618 -18.62 14.58 -4.50
CA ILE A 618 -18.76 13.81 -3.27
C ILE A 618 -19.91 14.40 -2.47
N THR A 619 -20.79 13.55 -1.97
CA THR A 619 -21.89 13.94 -1.07
C THR A 619 -21.72 13.21 0.26
N ALA A 620 -21.63 13.98 1.34
CA ALA A 620 -21.61 13.46 2.69
C ALA A 620 -22.80 14.02 3.50
N GLU A 621 -23.40 13.16 4.32
CA GLU A 621 -24.43 13.55 5.28
C GLU A 621 -23.98 13.17 6.69
N VAL A 622 -24.03 14.13 7.60
CA VAL A 622 -23.65 13.95 9.00
C VAL A 622 -24.88 14.16 9.87
N ILE A 623 -25.32 13.10 10.55
CA ILE A 623 -26.48 13.13 11.43
C ILE A 623 -26.01 13.05 12.88
N GLY A 624 -26.30 14.10 13.64
CA GLY A 624 -26.11 14.17 15.07
C GLY A 624 -27.40 13.95 15.82
N TYR A 625 -27.51 12.79 16.48
CA TYR A 625 -28.61 12.57 17.42
C TYR A 625 -28.61 13.69 18.46
N ASN A 626 -29.72 14.44 18.50
CA ASN A 626 -30.03 15.48 19.49
C ASN A 626 -29.14 16.74 19.57
N VAL A 627 -27.97 16.77 18.93
CA VAL A 627 -26.99 17.88 18.98
C VAL A 627 -26.64 18.32 17.57
N GLN A 628 -26.48 19.62 17.34
CA GLN A 628 -26.09 20.18 16.05
C GLN A 628 -24.66 19.76 15.65
N ILE A 629 -24.40 19.79 14.34
CA ILE A 629 -23.06 19.55 13.80
C ILE A 629 -22.26 20.86 13.92
N TYR A 630 -21.03 20.71 14.40
CA TYR A 630 -20.09 21.80 14.62
C TYR A 630 -19.18 21.98 13.43
N ASN A 631 -18.63 20.85 12.94
CA ASN A 631 -17.57 20.84 11.97
C ASN A 631 -17.60 19.57 11.12
N ALA A 632 -17.04 19.62 9.91
CA ALA A 632 -16.77 18.46 9.09
C ALA A 632 -15.53 18.65 8.21
N THR A 633 -14.76 17.58 8.02
CA THR A 633 -13.54 17.58 7.19
C THR A 633 -13.52 16.38 6.26
N TYR A 634 -12.71 16.46 5.21
CA TYR A 634 -12.42 15.31 4.35
C TYR A 634 -10.92 15.11 4.16
N ARG A 635 -10.56 13.87 3.83
CA ARG A 635 -9.19 13.45 3.49
C ARG A 635 -9.23 12.40 2.40
N LEU A 636 -8.64 12.70 1.25
CA LEU A 636 -8.49 11.80 0.11
C LEU A 636 -7.15 11.08 0.18
N VAL A 637 -7.16 9.76 0.02
CA VAL A 637 -6.00 8.87 0.19
C VAL A 637 -5.83 7.98 -1.04
N HIS A 638 -4.61 7.87 -1.55
CA HIS A 638 -4.20 6.96 -2.62
C HIS A 638 -2.93 6.21 -2.20
N ASN A 639 -2.91 4.87 -2.34
CA ASN A 639 -1.79 4.01 -1.91
C ASN A 639 -1.30 4.27 -0.46
N GLY A 640 -2.22 4.63 0.44
CA GLY A 640 -1.89 4.94 1.84
C GLY A 640 -1.38 6.36 2.10
N VAL A 641 -1.17 7.16 1.05
CA VAL A 641 -0.73 8.57 1.14
C VAL A 641 -1.91 9.52 0.98
N VAL A 642 -1.95 10.57 1.80
CA VAL A 642 -2.96 11.62 1.69
C VAL A 642 -2.61 12.51 0.50
N VAL A 643 -3.47 12.52 -0.52
CA VAL A 643 -3.30 13.32 -1.74
C VAL A 643 -3.96 14.69 -1.62
N GLU A 644 -5.06 14.79 -0.87
CA GLU A 644 -5.82 16.04 -0.68
C GLU A 644 -6.58 15.98 0.65
N GLN A 645 -6.78 17.11 1.31
CA GLN A 645 -7.64 17.22 2.51
C GLN A 645 -8.15 18.64 2.68
N GLY A 646 -9.30 18.81 3.34
CA GLY A 646 -9.90 20.13 3.55
C GLY A 646 -11.06 20.16 4.53
N GLN A 647 -11.48 21.38 4.86
CA GLN A 647 -12.72 21.63 5.61
C GLN A 647 -13.92 21.57 4.67
N LEU A 648 -15.03 21.01 5.15
CA LEU A 648 -16.28 20.96 4.41
C LEU A 648 -17.18 22.13 4.78
N THR A 649 -17.82 22.72 3.78
CA THR A 649 -18.84 23.76 3.98
C THR A 649 -20.22 23.14 3.78
N PRO A 650 -21.17 23.32 4.72
CA PRO A 650 -22.54 22.86 4.54
C PRO A 650 -23.19 23.42 3.27
N ASP A 651 -24.06 22.64 2.63
CA ASP A 651 -24.74 23.03 1.38
C ASP A 651 -25.63 24.27 1.55
N ASP A 652 -26.14 24.51 2.76
CA ASP A 652 -26.92 25.70 3.11
C ASP A 652 -26.04 26.88 3.60
N GLY A 653 -24.72 26.69 3.61
CA GLY A 653 -23.71 27.65 4.02
C GLY A 653 -23.58 27.87 5.53
N ARG A 654 -24.29 27.12 6.37
CA ARG A 654 -24.30 27.34 7.83
C ARG A 654 -24.42 26.05 8.62
N PHE A 655 -23.50 25.83 9.55
CA PHE A 655 -23.64 24.75 10.54
C PHE A 655 -24.77 25.03 11.54
N GLY A 656 -25.62 24.05 11.81
CA GLY A 656 -26.76 24.13 12.72
C GLY A 656 -28.07 23.55 12.17
N GLY A 657 -28.05 22.92 10.99
CA GLY A 657 -29.20 22.31 10.36
C GLY A 657 -29.84 21.18 11.19
N VAL A 658 -31.10 20.91 10.89
CA VAL A 658 -31.85 19.77 11.46
C VAL A 658 -32.57 18.99 10.38
N ASP A 659 -32.62 17.67 10.52
CA ASP A 659 -33.37 16.81 9.60
C ASP A 659 -34.89 16.86 9.89
N SER A 660 -35.67 16.14 9.08
CA SER A 660 -37.13 16.05 9.24
C SER A 660 -37.59 15.41 10.56
N ARG A 661 -36.68 14.77 11.30
CA ARG A 661 -36.93 14.18 12.63
C ARG A 661 -36.54 15.13 13.76
N GLY A 662 -35.87 16.24 13.43
CA GLY A 662 -35.38 17.25 14.36
C GLY A 662 -34.01 16.93 14.98
N PHE A 663 -33.25 16.01 14.41
CA PHE A 663 -31.86 15.74 14.79
C PHE A 663 -30.92 16.70 14.08
N GLY A 664 -29.75 16.99 14.68
CA GLY A 664 -28.73 17.77 14.00
C GLY A 664 -28.34 17.09 12.69
N TYR A 665 -28.29 17.85 11.62
CA TYR A 665 -28.05 17.33 10.28
C TYR A 665 -27.29 18.34 9.46
N GLU A 666 -26.25 17.88 8.79
CA GLU A 666 -25.59 18.64 7.74
C GLU A 666 -25.35 17.79 6.52
N LYS A 667 -25.49 18.45 5.37
CA LYS A 667 -25.15 17.89 4.06
C LYS A 667 -24.02 18.69 3.44
N PHE A 668 -23.07 17.97 2.88
CA PHE A 668 -21.88 18.53 2.24
C PHE A 668 -21.77 17.99 0.83
N THR A 669 -21.71 18.88 -0.15
CA THR A 669 -21.46 18.56 -1.54
C THR A 669 -20.23 19.31 -2.02
N PHE A 670 -19.20 18.57 -2.43
CA PHE A 670 -17.95 19.15 -2.93
C PHE A 670 -17.42 18.34 -4.12
N SER A 671 -16.50 18.90 -4.88
CA SER A 671 -15.96 18.27 -6.09
C SER A 671 -14.46 18.10 -6.01
N ILE A 672 -13.98 16.98 -6.52
CA ILE A 672 -12.56 16.64 -6.64
C ILE A 672 -12.20 16.72 -8.12
N ASP A 673 -11.28 17.61 -8.46
CA ASP A 673 -10.67 17.65 -9.79
C ASP A 673 -9.54 16.64 -9.84
N THR A 674 -9.66 15.63 -10.69
CA THR A 674 -8.69 14.54 -10.79
C THR A 674 -7.59 14.82 -11.81
N THR A 675 -7.49 16.05 -12.31
CA THR A 675 -6.41 16.46 -13.21
C THR A 675 -5.06 16.32 -12.53
N GLY A 676 -4.16 15.53 -13.13
CA GLY A 676 -2.83 15.26 -12.57
C GLY A 676 -2.79 14.15 -11.53
N PHE A 677 -3.91 13.49 -11.24
CA PHE A 677 -3.93 12.32 -10.37
C PHE A 677 -3.43 11.07 -11.11
N GLU A 678 -2.80 10.16 -10.38
CA GLU A 678 -2.37 8.86 -10.92
C GLU A 678 -3.55 7.88 -11.02
N PRO A 679 -3.57 6.96 -12.01
CA PRO A 679 -4.57 5.90 -12.05
C PRO A 679 -4.50 4.97 -10.82
N GLY A 680 -5.66 4.56 -10.30
CA GLY A 680 -5.78 3.59 -9.20
C GLY A 680 -6.95 3.89 -8.25
N GLU A 681 -7.07 3.13 -7.16
CA GLU A 681 -8.12 3.32 -6.16
C GLU A 681 -7.80 4.51 -5.24
N TYR A 682 -8.79 5.36 -5.00
CA TYR A 682 -8.78 6.46 -4.06
C TYR A 682 -9.84 6.23 -2.99
N ARG A 683 -9.50 6.54 -1.73
CA ARG A 683 -10.42 6.50 -0.59
C ARG A 683 -10.62 7.89 -0.04
N ILE A 684 -11.85 8.33 0.03
CA ILE A 684 -12.19 9.60 0.68
C ILE A 684 -12.83 9.36 2.04
N TYR A 685 -12.12 9.78 3.08
CA TYR A 685 -12.58 9.80 4.45
C TYR A 685 -13.28 11.12 4.72
N VAL A 686 -14.47 11.08 5.30
CA VAL A 686 -15.19 12.24 5.81
C VAL A 686 -15.37 12.08 7.31
N THR A 687 -15.00 13.12 8.05
CA THR A 687 -15.14 13.18 9.51
C THR A 687 -16.14 14.27 9.85
N GLY A 688 -17.20 13.92 10.58
CA GLY A 688 -18.16 14.88 11.14
C GLY A 688 -17.98 15.01 12.64
N GLU A 689 -18.14 16.22 13.17
CA GLU A 689 -18.01 16.54 14.59
C GLU A 689 -19.23 17.31 15.11
N LYS A 690 -19.70 16.96 16.31
CA LYS A 690 -20.80 17.64 17.00
C LYS A 690 -20.29 18.76 17.90
N ASP A 691 -21.18 19.67 18.31
CA ASP A 691 -20.88 20.71 19.31
C ASP A 691 -20.39 20.16 20.68
N THR A 692 -20.54 18.85 20.93
CA THR A 692 -19.99 18.18 22.12
C THR A 692 -18.53 17.75 21.99
N GLY A 693 -17.89 17.99 20.84
CA GLY A 693 -16.52 17.53 20.54
C GLY A 693 -16.42 16.03 20.20
N LYS A 694 -17.56 15.34 20.02
CA LYS A 694 -17.58 13.94 19.55
C LYS A 694 -17.56 13.90 18.03
N SER A 695 -16.63 13.14 17.47
CA SER A 695 -16.47 12.96 16.03
C SER A 695 -16.65 11.51 15.59
N ALA A 696 -16.99 11.32 14.32
CA ALA A 696 -17.00 10.03 13.65
C ALA A 696 -16.46 10.18 12.23
N THR A 697 -15.77 9.16 11.75
CA THR A 697 -15.19 9.12 10.40
C THR A 697 -15.76 7.94 9.63
N THR A 698 -16.11 8.15 8.37
CA THR A 698 -16.51 7.10 7.41
C THR A 698 -15.83 7.38 6.07
N PHE A 699 -15.75 6.40 5.18
CA PHE A 699 -15.15 6.61 3.86
C PHE A 699 -16.00 6.02 2.73
N THR A 700 -15.77 6.53 1.53
CA THR A 700 -16.17 5.89 0.26
C THR A 700 -14.96 5.78 -0.66
N THR A 701 -15.08 5.04 -1.75
CA THR A 701 -13.99 4.81 -2.69
C THR A 701 -14.40 5.18 -4.11
N PHE A 702 -13.42 5.60 -4.91
CA PHE A 702 -13.55 5.69 -6.36
C PHE A 702 -12.22 5.31 -7.01
N THR A 703 -12.25 4.85 -8.26
CA THR A 703 -11.05 4.43 -8.99
C THR A 703 -10.84 5.30 -10.23
N LEU A 704 -9.60 5.76 -10.43
CA LEU A 704 -9.19 6.51 -11.61
C LEU A 704 -8.51 5.61 -12.63
N SER A 705 -8.80 5.87 -13.90
CA SER A 705 -8.17 5.19 -15.04
C SER A 705 -7.61 6.21 -16.01
N LYS A 706 -6.56 5.81 -16.74
CA LYS A 706 -5.98 6.65 -17.78
C LYS A 706 -6.94 6.69 -18.98
N GLY A 707 -7.46 7.88 -19.31
CA GLY A 707 -8.27 8.07 -20.52
C GLY A 707 -7.48 7.80 -21.80
N GLY A 708 -8.18 7.56 -22.91
CA GLY A 708 -7.55 7.32 -24.21
C GLY A 708 -8.46 7.60 -25.40
N VAL A 709 -7.99 7.28 -26.60
CA VAL A 709 -8.77 7.43 -27.85
C VAL A 709 -9.58 6.17 -28.14
N VAL A 710 -10.91 6.32 -28.26
CA VAL A 710 -11.80 5.25 -28.76
C VAL A 710 -11.76 5.25 -30.30
N PRO A 711 -11.40 4.15 -30.97
CA PRO A 711 -11.43 4.07 -32.42
C PRO A 711 -12.85 4.19 -32.96
N SER A 712 -13.06 4.97 -34.02
CA SER A 712 -14.37 5.09 -34.65
C SER A 712 -14.78 3.77 -35.33
N PRO A 713 -15.92 3.14 -34.96
CA PRO A 713 -16.38 1.90 -35.57
C PRO A 713 -16.57 1.98 -37.09
N THR A 714 -16.94 3.16 -37.60
CA THR A 714 -17.15 3.40 -39.03
C THR A 714 -15.84 3.53 -39.79
N ALA A 715 -14.79 4.10 -39.19
CA ALA A 715 -13.49 4.29 -39.84
C ALA A 715 -12.77 2.95 -40.11
N TYR A 716 -12.98 1.97 -39.22
CA TYR A 716 -12.35 0.65 -39.31
C TYR A 716 -13.30 -0.45 -39.82
N ASN A 717 -14.51 -0.07 -40.25
CA ASN A 717 -15.52 -0.99 -40.78
C ASN A 717 -15.79 -2.19 -39.86
N PHE A 718 -15.97 -1.90 -38.57
CA PHE A 718 -16.13 -2.92 -37.53
C PHE A 718 -17.50 -3.64 -37.56
N GLY A 719 -18.51 -3.03 -38.17
CA GLY A 719 -19.79 -3.68 -38.50
C GLY A 719 -19.84 -4.25 -39.92
N PHE A 720 -18.73 -4.32 -40.66
CA PHE A 720 -18.66 -4.87 -42.02
C PHE A 720 -19.57 -4.24 -43.09
N GLU A 721 -20.23 -3.12 -42.79
CA GLU A 721 -21.22 -2.44 -43.63
C GLU A 721 -20.72 -1.96 -45.01
N SER A 722 -19.41 -1.82 -45.20
CA SER A 722 -18.84 -1.42 -46.50
C SER A 722 -18.43 -2.59 -47.40
N TRP A 723 -18.92 -3.81 -47.12
CA TRP A 723 -18.55 -5.00 -47.86
C TRP A 723 -19.28 -5.16 -49.20
N THR A 724 -18.53 -5.09 -50.30
CA THR A 724 -18.99 -5.45 -51.64
C THR A 724 -18.72 -6.94 -51.95
N VAL A 725 -19.67 -7.61 -52.60
CA VAL A 725 -19.84 -9.08 -52.77
C VAL A 725 -18.64 -9.87 -53.38
N SER A 726 -17.49 -9.24 -53.67
CA SER A 726 -16.36 -9.87 -54.39
C SER A 726 -14.96 -9.62 -53.81
N SER A 727 -14.82 -9.09 -52.60
CA SER A 727 -13.51 -8.81 -51.98
C SER A 727 -13.47 -9.10 -50.48
N THR A 728 -12.29 -9.12 -49.86
CA THR A 728 -12.13 -9.02 -48.40
C THR A 728 -12.78 -7.72 -47.90
N PRO A 729 -13.36 -7.68 -46.68
CA PRO A 729 -13.93 -6.44 -46.13
C PRO A 729 -12.89 -5.32 -46.10
N VAL A 730 -13.30 -4.09 -46.42
CA VAL A 730 -12.44 -2.91 -46.30
C VAL A 730 -11.92 -2.81 -44.87
N SER A 731 -10.64 -2.49 -44.71
CA SER A 731 -9.94 -2.42 -43.41
C SER A 731 -9.80 -3.76 -42.67
N TRP A 732 -9.96 -4.89 -43.36
CA TRP A 732 -9.64 -6.21 -42.82
C TRP A 732 -8.74 -6.99 -43.79
N THR A 733 -7.87 -7.83 -43.26
CA THR A 733 -6.96 -8.69 -44.02
C THR A 733 -7.26 -10.15 -43.70
N ASN A 734 -7.55 -10.92 -44.73
CA ASN A 734 -7.65 -12.37 -44.62
C ASN A 734 -6.25 -12.98 -44.60
N VAL A 735 -5.92 -13.75 -43.56
CA VAL A 735 -4.61 -14.40 -43.45
C VAL A 735 -4.71 -15.90 -43.70
N SER A 736 -5.70 -16.59 -43.10
CA SER A 736 -5.73 -18.05 -43.10
C SER A 736 -7.13 -18.69 -43.02
N ALA A 737 -8.20 -17.92 -43.26
CA ALA A 737 -9.58 -18.44 -43.26
C ALA A 737 -10.29 -18.14 -44.60
N ALA A 738 -11.29 -18.92 -45.00
CA ALA A 738 -12.17 -18.50 -46.08
C ALA A 738 -13.20 -17.50 -45.53
N VAL A 739 -13.34 -16.33 -46.18
CA VAL A 739 -14.15 -15.22 -45.67
C VAL A 739 -15.25 -14.90 -46.66
N THR A 740 -16.50 -14.89 -46.19
CA THR A 740 -17.71 -14.69 -46.99
C THR A 740 -18.66 -13.71 -46.31
N GLN A 741 -19.40 -12.93 -47.10
CA GLN A 741 -20.48 -12.10 -46.58
C GLN A 741 -21.66 -12.99 -46.18
N SER A 742 -22.25 -12.74 -45.01
CA SER A 742 -23.39 -13.51 -44.49
C SER A 742 -24.50 -12.60 -43.93
N ALA A 743 -25.58 -13.22 -43.46
CA ALA A 743 -26.70 -12.54 -42.82
C ALA A 743 -26.21 -11.80 -41.55
N PRO A 744 -26.47 -10.50 -41.42
CA PRO A 744 -25.96 -9.71 -40.31
C PRO A 744 -26.71 -9.93 -39.00
N LYS A 745 -26.04 -9.57 -37.89
CA LYS A 745 -26.66 -9.26 -36.60
C LYS A 745 -27.36 -7.90 -36.66
N SER A 746 -26.72 -6.91 -37.28
CA SER A 746 -27.25 -5.57 -37.49
C SER A 746 -26.72 -4.98 -38.80
N GLY A 747 -27.43 -4.02 -39.39
CA GLY A 747 -27.01 -3.44 -40.67
C GLY A 747 -27.18 -4.39 -41.86
N SER A 748 -26.18 -4.44 -42.75
CA SER A 748 -26.29 -5.02 -44.10
C SER A 748 -25.37 -6.20 -44.36
N ALA A 749 -24.33 -6.43 -43.54
CA ALA A 749 -23.34 -7.47 -43.78
C ALA A 749 -22.70 -8.00 -42.50
N SER A 750 -22.40 -9.30 -42.45
CA SER A 750 -21.51 -9.90 -41.44
C SER A 750 -20.41 -10.74 -42.08
N ALA A 751 -19.36 -11.07 -41.31
CA ALA A 751 -18.24 -11.90 -41.74
C ALA A 751 -18.42 -13.38 -41.37
N GLY A 752 -18.72 -14.21 -42.36
CA GLY A 752 -18.63 -15.66 -42.27
C GLY A 752 -17.20 -16.15 -42.51
N LEU A 753 -16.57 -16.69 -41.48
CA LEU A 753 -15.25 -17.31 -41.51
C LEU A 753 -15.37 -18.84 -41.46
N ALA A 754 -14.88 -19.52 -42.49
CA ALA A 754 -14.80 -20.98 -42.54
C ALA A 754 -13.33 -21.42 -42.58
N SER A 755 -12.94 -22.33 -41.69
CA SER A 755 -11.58 -22.87 -41.70
C SER A 755 -11.50 -24.30 -41.14
N ALA A 756 -10.74 -25.16 -41.81
CA ALA A 756 -10.47 -26.54 -41.39
C ALA A 756 -9.34 -26.65 -40.35
N THR A 757 -8.47 -25.66 -40.27
CA THR A 757 -7.48 -25.49 -39.18
C THR A 757 -7.69 -24.13 -38.54
N ALA A 758 -6.98 -23.79 -37.46
CA ALA A 758 -7.11 -22.46 -36.88
C ALA A 758 -6.74 -21.38 -37.93
N GLY A 759 -7.73 -20.59 -38.35
CA GLY A 759 -7.58 -19.52 -39.32
C GLY A 759 -8.22 -18.22 -38.79
N TYR A 760 -7.73 -17.06 -39.25
CA TYR A 760 -8.23 -15.77 -38.76
C TYR A 760 -8.36 -14.67 -39.81
N LEU A 761 -9.24 -13.72 -39.49
CA LEU A 761 -9.41 -12.42 -40.15
C LEU A 761 -8.88 -11.34 -39.20
N GLU A 762 -7.98 -10.47 -39.68
CA GLU A 762 -7.35 -9.44 -38.87
C GLU A 762 -7.79 -8.03 -39.29
N SER A 763 -8.13 -7.18 -38.32
CA SER A 763 -8.50 -5.79 -38.60
C SER A 763 -7.28 -4.94 -38.98
N ALA A 764 -7.52 -3.81 -39.63
CA ALA A 764 -6.53 -2.75 -39.73
C ALA A 764 -6.10 -2.31 -38.33
N ARG A 765 -4.85 -1.84 -38.24
CA ARG A 765 -4.30 -1.33 -36.99
C ARG A 765 -4.94 0.01 -36.64
N PHE A 766 -5.30 0.19 -35.38
CA PHE A 766 -5.83 1.44 -34.85
C PHE A 766 -5.01 1.91 -33.65
N GLN A 767 -4.90 3.23 -33.51
CA GLN A 767 -4.10 3.87 -32.46
C GLN A 767 -4.70 3.61 -31.08
N VAL A 768 -3.83 3.44 -30.09
CA VAL A 768 -4.19 3.28 -28.68
C VAL A 768 -3.32 4.14 -27.78
N THR A 769 -3.80 4.38 -26.56
CA THR A 769 -3.08 5.13 -25.54
C THR A 769 -2.32 4.15 -24.64
N PRO A 770 -0.98 4.24 -24.55
CA PRO A 770 -0.20 3.37 -23.67
C PRO A 770 -0.68 3.45 -22.22
N GLY A 771 -0.95 2.29 -21.61
CA GLY A 771 -1.45 2.15 -20.25
C GLY A 771 -2.97 2.29 -20.07
N ALA A 772 -3.74 2.61 -21.13
CA ALA A 772 -5.21 2.60 -21.05
C ALA A 772 -5.76 1.18 -21.18
N SER A 773 -6.89 0.90 -20.51
CA SER A 773 -7.60 -0.37 -20.60
C SER A 773 -8.68 -0.33 -21.68
N TYR A 774 -8.75 -1.39 -22.46
CA TYR A 774 -9.66 -1.52 -23.60
C TYR A 774 -10.48 -2.79 -23.46
N GLN A 775 -11.78 -2.67 -23.68
CA GLN A 775 -12.67 -3.80 -23.91
C GLN A 775 -13.02 -3.86 -25.39
N VAL A 776 -12.75 -5.01 -25.98
CA VAL A 776 -13.05 -5.32 -27.38
C VAL A 776 -14.04 -6.46 -27.42
N THR A 777 -15.19 -6.23 -28.03
CA THR A 777 -16.28 -7.23 -28.14
C THR A 777 -16.70 -7.41 -29.59
N VAL A 778 -17.25 -8.57 -29.89
CA VAL A 778 -17.82 -8.92 -31.20
C VAL A 778 -19.04 -9.80 -30.98
N TYR A 779 -20.07 -9.66 -31.81
CA TYR A 779 -21.15 -10.64 -31.84
C TYR A 779 -20.72 -11.81 -32.72
N VAL A 780 -20.86 -13.03 -32.19
CA VAL A 780 -20.52 -14.27 -32.85
C VAL A 780 -21.72 -15.20 -32.93
N LYS A 781 -21.92 -15.85 -34.07
CA LYS A 781 -22.88 -16.93 -34.25
C LYS A 781 -22.18 -18.16 -34.81
N LYS A 782 -22.41 -19.32 -34.21
CA LYS A 782 -21.72 -20.56 -34.58
C LYS A 782 -22.67 -21.77 -34.68
N PRO A 783 -22.60 -22.59 -35.74
CA PRO A 783 -23.40 -23.81 -35.90
C PRO A 783 -22.86 -24.99 -35.06
N ALA A 784 -23.62 -26.09 -35.04
CA ALA A 784 -23.32 -27.32 -34.31
C ALA A 784 -22.40 -28.29 -35.09
N ASP A 785 -21.29 -27.79 -35.63
CA ASP A 785 -20.36 -28.51 -36.51
C ASP A 785 -19.01 -28.88 -35.85
N GLY A 786 -18.90 -28.73 -34.52
CA GLY A 786 -17.64 -28.92 -33.78
C GLY A 786 -16.73 -27.70 -33.85
N GLY A 787 -15.48 -27.81 -33.38
CA GLY A 787 -14.52 -26.71 -33.44
C GLY A 787 -14.85 -25.49 -32.55
N TYR A 788 -14.19 -24.36 -32.83
CA TYR A 788 -14.39 -23.11 -32.07
C TYR A 788 -14.37 -21.86 -32.96
N ALA A 789 -15.07 -20.83 -32.48
CA ALA A 789 -14.92 -19.44 -32.91
C ALA A 789 -14.15 -18.67 -31.84
N GLY A 790 -13.38 -17.63 -32.17
CA GLY A 790 -12.62 -16.92 -31.15
C GLY A 790 -12.22 -15.49 -31.48
N ILE A 791 -11.68 -14.79 -30.49
CA ILE A 791 -11.14 -13.44 -30.61
C ILE A 791 -9.81 -13.32 -29.87
N SER A 792 -8.85 -12.59 -30.43
CA SER A 792 -7.66 -12.09 -29.72
C SER A 792 -7.36 -10.64 -30.11
N LEU A 793 -6.52 -10.00 -29.30
CA LEU A 793 -6.01 -8.65 -29.55
C LEU A 793 -4.50 -8.67 -29.66
N VAL A 794 -3.97 -8.07 -30.73
CA VAL A 794 -2.53 -7.95 -30.98
C VAL A 794 -2.09 -6.53 -30.66
N GLN A 795 -1.05 -6.39 -29.83
CA GLN A 795 -0.45 -5.11 -29.49
C GLN A 795 0.79 -4.83 -30.34
N TRP A 796 0.91 -3.60 -30.86
CA TRP A 796 1.96 -3.22 -31.78
C TRP A 796 2.74 -1.99 -31.31
N ASN A 797 4.06 -2.00 -31.49
CA ASN A 797 4.91 -0.82 -31.47
C ASN A 797 5.35 -0.52 -32.90
N GLY A 798 4.69 0.45 -33.55
CA GLY A 798 4.83 0.68 -34.99
C GLY A 798 4.46 -0.56 -35.81
N ASN A 799 5.47 -1.22 -36.39
CA ASN A 799 5.30 -2.43 -37.21
C ASN A 799 5.64 -3.74 -36.49
N THR A 800 6.11 -3.67 -35.24
CA THR A 800 6.53 -4.84 -34.48
C THR A 800 5.42 -5.28 -33.54
N VAL A 801 5.10 -6.59 -33.54
CA VAL A 801 4.20 -7.19 -32.54
C VAL A 801 4.91 -7.20 -31.19
N ILE A 802 4.26 -6.64 -30.17
CA ILE A 802 4.72 -6.68 -28.78
C ILE A 802 4.20 -7.95 -28.12
N SER A 803 2.90 -8.18 -28.24
CA SER A 803 2.19 -9.30 -27.62
C SER A 803 0.87 -9.57 -28.32
N GLU A 804 0.31 -10.75 -28.09
CA GLU A 804 -1.05 -11.11 -28.48
C GLU A 804 -1.72 -11.76 -27.27
N THR A 805 -3.00 -11.42 -27.02
CA THR A 805 -3.76 -12.09 -25.97
C THR A 805 -3.99 -13.56 -26.31
N PRO A 806 -4.11 -14.46 -25.32
CA PRO A 806 -4.73 -15.76 -25.53
C PRO A 806 -6.03 -15.63 -26.32
N VAL A 807 -6.29 -16.59 -27.22
CA VAL A 807 -7.55 -16.61 -27.97
C VAL A 807 -8.67 -16.97 -27.00
N VAL A 808 -9.63 -16.07 -26.84
CA VAL A 808 -10.88 -16.36 -26.14
C VAL A 808 -11.76 -17.16 -27.08
N LYS A 809 -12.02 -18.42 -26.74
CA LYS A 809 -12.68 -19.40 -27.61
C LYS A 809 -14.11 -19.65 -27.16
N LEU A 810 -15.04 -19.67 -28.11
CA LEU A 810 -16.39 -20.17 -27.99
C LEU A 810 -16.46 -21.55 -28.66
N GLU A 811 -16.63 -22.60 -27.85
CA GLU A 811 -16.86 -23.98 -28.29
C GLU A 811 -18.32 -24.36 -28.07
N GLY A 812 -18.90 -25.08 -29.03
CA GLY A 812 -20.31 -25.48 -29.02
C GLY A 812 -21.09 -24.87 -30.17
N HIS A 813 -22.39 -24.68 -29.98
CA HIS A 813 -23.25 -23.99 -30.95
C HIS A 813 -24.01 -22.88 -30.26
N THR A 814 -24.38 -21.85 -31.03
CA THR A 814 -25.22 -20.75 -30.54
C THR A 814 -26.53 -20.74 -31.31
N SER A 815 -27.65 -20.70 -30.59
CA SER A 815 -28.98 -20.58 -31.21
C SER A 815 -29.26 -19.16 -31.72
N ASP A 816 -28.60 -18.17 -31.12
CA ASP A 816 -28.66 -16.75 -31.47
C ASP A 816 -27.23 -16.17 -31.55
N TRP A 817 -27.10 -14.89 -31.85
CA TRP A 817 -25.84 -14.17 -31.72
C TRP A 817 -25.45 -13.99 -30.26
N VAL A 818 -24.20 -14.32 -29.95
CA VAL A 818 -23.61 -14.26 -28.62
C VAL A 818 -22.48 -13.24 -28.64
N LEU A 819 -22.39 -12.39 -27.63
CA LEU A 819 -21.25 -11.50 -27.44
C LEU A 819 -20.03 -12.33 -27.01
N LEU A 820 -18.87 -12.04 -27.59
CA LEU A 820 -17.58 -12.57 -27.21
C LEU A 820 -16.58 -11.41 -27.15
N GLY A 821 -15.77 -11.33 -26.11
CA GLY A 821 -14.84 -10.22 -25.97
C GLY A 821 -13.66 -10.47 -25.06
N VAL A 822 -12.72 -9.54 -25.17
CA VAL A 822 -11.47 -9.49 -24.43
C VAL A 822 -11.30 -8.10 -23.81
N GLU A 823 -10.84 -8.05 -22.57
CA GLU A 823 -10.37 -6.83 -21.92
C GLU A 823 -8.87 -6.93 -21.63
N ILE A 824 -8.13 -5.88 -21.98
CA ILE A 824 -6.69 -5.79 -21.75
C ILE A 824 -6.22 -4.35 -21.58
N THR A 825 -5.18 -4.17 -20.75
CA THR A 825 -4.43 -2.92 -20.65
C THR A 825 -3.34 -2.85 -21.72
N ALA A 826 -3.33 -1.76 -22.49
CA ALA A 826 -2.29 -1.49 -23.46
C ALA A 826 -0.92 -1.41 -22.78
N SER A 827 0.06 -2.15 -23.31
CA SER A 827 1.45 -2.07 -22.87
C SER A 827 1.93 -0.62 -22.90
N SER A 828 2.85 -0.26 -21.99
CA SER A 828 3.49 1.06 -21.97
C SER A 828 4.21 1.42 -23.28
N SER A 829 4.51 0.43 -24.12
CA SER A 829 5.13 0.61 -25.44
C SER A 829 4.15 0.41 -26.62
N ALA A 830 2.87 0.10 -26.36
CA ALA A 830 1.88 -0.12 -27.40
C ALA A 830 1.41 1.19 -28.04
N THR A 831 1.56 1.26 -29.36
CA THR A 831 1.11 2.40 -30.19
C THR A 831 -0.18 2.07 -30.93
N ASN A 832 -0.41 0.80 -31.26
CA ASN A 832 -1.60 0.36 -31.99
C ASN A 832 -2.09 -1.01 -31.51
N PHE A 833 -3.37 -1.29 -31.74
CA PHE A 833 -3.95 -2.63 -31.68
C PHE A 833 -4.43 -3.10 -33.06
N SER A 834 -4.50 -4.41 -33.26
CA SER A 834 -5.34 -5.06 -34.28
C SER A 834 -6.14 -6.20 -33.65
N ILE A 835 -7.33 -6.48 -34.21
CA ILE A 835 -8.26 -7.48 -33.71
C ILE A 835 -8.21 -8.69 -34.63
N ARG A 836 -8.07 -9.89 -34.07
CA ARG A 836 -8.14 -11.15 -34.83
C ARG A 836 -9.38 -11.93 -34.46
N LEU A 837 -10.16 -12.29 -35.48
CA LEU A 837 -11.35 -13.14 -35.38
C LEU A 837 -11.00 -14.52 -35.91
N TYR A 838 -11.21 -15.57 -35.11
CA TYR A 838 -10.76 -16.92 -35.38
C TYR A 838 -11.91 -17.88 -35.70
N ALA A 839 -11.67 -18.80 -36.62
CA ALA A 839 -12.47 -20.01 -36.80
C ALA A 839 -11.55 -21.23 -36.93
N SER A 840 -11.92 -22.35 -36.31
CA SER A 840 -11.19 -23.62 -36.44
C SER A 840 -12.15 -24.79 -36.43
N ASN A 841 -12.11 -25.63 -37.47
CA ASN A 841 -13.02 -26.76 -37.67
C ASN A 841 -14.51 -26.35 -37.62
N THR A 842 -14.84 -25.15 -38.11
CA THR A 842 -16.22 -24.61 -38.09
C THR A 842 -16.39 -23.51 -39.12
N THR A 843 -17.64 -23.11 -39.38
CA THR A 843 -17.99 -21.83 -40.00
C THR A 843 -18.62 -20.89 -38.97
N ALA A 844 -17.93 -19.84 -38.57
CA ALA A 844 -18.41 -18.87 -37.59
C ALA A 844 -18.75 -17.52 -38.27
N TYR A 845 -19.79 -16.85 -37.79
CA TYR A 845 -20.22 -15.54 -38.28
C TYR A 845 -19.92 -14.47 -37.23
N PHE A 846 -19.33 -13.35 -37.65
CA PHE A 846 -18.92 -12.25 -36.79
C PHE A 846 -19.53 -10.94 -37.26
N ASP A 847 -19.96 -10.11 -36.31
CA ASP A 847 -20.56 -8.82 -36.60
C ASP A 847 -20.40 -7.82 -35.45
N ASP A 848 -20.59 -6.54 -35.74
CA ASP A 848 -20.66 -5.44 -34.77
C ASP A 848 -19.48 -5.42 -33.77
N VAL A 849 -18.23 -5.39 -34.28
CA VAL A 849 -17.05 -5.23 -33.43
C VAL A 849 -17.11 -3.89 -32.70
N SER A 850 -16.95 -3.91 -31.39
CA SER A 850 -16.98 -2.72 -30.54
C SER A 850 -15.69 -2.64 -29.75
N VAL A 851 -15.02 -1.50 -29.85
CA VAL A 851 -13.85 -1.14 -29.04
C VAL A 851 -14.28 0.00 -28.15
N ILE A 852 -14.23 -0.21 -26.84
CA ILE A 852 -14.48 0.83 -25.85
C ILE A 852 -13.28 0.91 -24.92
N ILE A 853 -13.00 2.12 -24.45
CA ILE A 853 -12.06 2.30 -23.34
C ILE A 853 -12.85 2.01 -22.09
N THR A 854 -12.38 1.03 -21.34
CA THR A 854 -12.97 0.67 -20.06
C THR A 854 -12.20 1.38 -18.96
N PRO A 855 -12.86 2.21 -18.13
CA PRO A 855 -12.50 2.21 -16.72
C PRO A 855 -12.77 0.79 -16.23
N PRO A 856 -11.91 0.17 -15.40
CA PRO A 856 -12.19 -1.14 -14.82
C PRO A 856 -13.57 -1.07 -14.13
N VAL A 857 -14.60 -1.67 -14.70
CA VAL A 857 -15.97 -1.54 -14.20
C VAL A 857 -16.15 -2.52 -13.05
N THR A 858 -16.33 -2.02 -11.83
CA THR A 858 -17.02 -2.80 -10.79
C THR A 858 -18.28 -2.02 -10.37
N THR A 859 -19.44 -2.48 -10.82
CA THR A 859 -20.72 -1.96 -10.32
C THR A 859 -21.58 -3.14 -9.92
N ASN A 860 -22.10 -3.09 -8.69
CA ASN A 860 -23.11 -3.97 -8.12
C ASN A 860 -23.12 -5.39 -8.68
N TYR A 861 -22.08 -6.12 -8.32
CA TYR A 861 -21.99 -7.56 -8.34
C TYR A 861 -23.30 -8.21 -7.86
N VAL A 862 -24.12 -8.74 -8.78
CA VAL A 862 -25.25 -9.63 -8.45
C VAL A 862 -24.74 -10.93 -7.77
N VAL A 863 -23.44 -11.20 -7.90
CA VAL A 863 -22.70 -12.32 -7.30
C VAL A 863 -21.40 -11.80 -6.70
N ASN A 864 -21.07 -12.15 -5.46
CA ASN A 864 -19.79 -11.82 -4.80
C ASN A 864 -18.58 -12.39 -5.58
N GLY A 865 -18.24 -11.75 -6.69
CA GLY A 865 -17.34 -12.27 -7.72
C GLY A 865 -15.94 -11.66 -7.70
N GLY A 866 -15.71 -10.62 -6.88
CA GLY A 866 -14.37 -10.14 -6.52
C GLY A 866 -13.79 -10.83 -5.28
N PHE A 867 -14.51 -11.80 -4.69
CA PHE A 867 -14.05 -12.67 -3.59
C PHE A 867 -13.55 -11.97 -2.29
N ASP A 868 -13.74 -10.65 -2.18
CA ASP A 868 -13.12 -9.77 -1.18
C ASP A 868 -13.80 -9.67 0.19
N SER A 869 -15.06 -10.08 0.32
CA SER A 869 -15.80 -9.99 1.60
C SER A 869 -15.08 -10.78 2.69
N ASP A 870 -14.96 -10.29 3.93
CA ASP A 870 -14.24 -10.97 5.02
C ASP A 870 -14.75 -12.40 5.29
N TRP A 871 -14.18 -13.41 4.61
CA TRP A 871 -14.26 -14.80 5.07
C TRP A 871 -13.34 -14.88 6.28
N GLY A 872 -13.90 -15.13 7.46
CA GLY A 872 -13.28 -15.01 8.77
C GLY A 872 -11.81 -15.42 8.83
N THR A 873 -11.05 -14.69 9.65
CA THR A 873 -9.59 -14.64 9.79
C THR A 873 -8.87 -15.93 10.25
N GLY A 874 -9.41 -17.12 9.93
CA GLY A 874 -8.79 -18.42 10.19
C GLY A 874 -8.00 -18.93 8.99
N ARG A 875 -6.80 -19.48 9.25
CA ARG A 875 -5.94 -20.22 8.33
C ARG A 875 -6.74 -21.20 7.42
N PRO A 876 -6.23 -21.59 6.22
CA PRO A 876 -6.82 -22.67 5.44
C PRO A 876 -6.54 -24.01 6.16
N ASP A 877 -7.34 -24.32 7.18
CA ASP A 877 -7.27 -25.58 7.89
C ASP A 877 -8.09 -26.66 7.16
N ARG A 878 -7.69 -27.90 7.39
CA ARG A 878 -8.10 -29.13 6.69
C ARG A 878 -9.58 -29.53 6.88
N TYR A 879 -10.50 -28.61 7.15
CA TYR A 879 -11.89 -28.93 7.49
C TYR A 879 -12.92 -28.39 6.49
N PHE A 880 -12.79 -28.81 5.23
CA PHE A 880 -13.90 -28.83 4.27
C PHE A 880 -14.59 -30.21 4.24
N ARG A 881 -14.89 -30.79 5.41
CA ARG A 881 -15.74 -32.00 5.52
C ARG A 881 -16.97 -31.71 6.38
N SER A 882 -18.08 -31.41 5.70
CA SER A 882 -19.46 -31.92 5.91
C SER A 882 -20.01 -32.27 7.30
N ALA A 883 -19.52 -31.77 8.43
CA ALA A 883 -20.12 -32.06 9.73
C ALA A 883 -19.90 -30.93 10.73
N GLU A 884 -20.65 -29.84 10.59
CA GLU A 884 -21.16 -29.02 11.71
C GLU A 884 -22.07 -27.91 11.19
N TYR A 885 -23.21 -28.30 10.61
CA TYR A 885 -24.35 -27.39 10.43
C TYR A 885 -25.15 -27.36 11.74
N LYS A 886 -24.74 -26.50 12.69
CA LYS A 886 -25.60 -26.10 13.81
C LYS A 886 -25.89 -24.62 13.71
N GLN A 887 -27.16 -24.32 13.44
CA GLN A 887 -27.74 -22.98 13.37
C GLN A 887 -27.36 -22.12 14.59
N LYS A 888 -26.62 -21.05 14.34
CA LYS A 888 -26.78 -19.75 15.02
C LYS A 888 -27.34 -18.75 13.99
N PRO A 889 -28.15 -17.76 14.37
CA PRO A 889 -28.96 -16.99 13.42
C PRO A 889 -28.19 -15.97 12.56
N TYR A 890 -26.85 -15.95 12.56
CA TYR A 890 -26.05 -14.99 11.77
C TYR A 890 -24.68 -15.55 11.38
N GLU A 891 -24.64 -16.60 10.54
CA GLU A 891 -23.40 -16.96 9.82
C GLU A 891 -23.47 -16.57 8.33
N PRO A 892 -22.39 -15.99 7.76
CA PRO A 892 -22.36 -15.55 6.37
C PRO A 892 -22.35 -16.78 5.44
N ILE A 893 -23.40 -16.90 4.63
CA ILE A 893 -23.57 -17.96 3.65
C ILE A 893 -22.60 -17.75 2.47
N LYS A 894 -21.93 -18.83 2.05
CA LYS A 894 -20.93 -18.87 0.96
C LYS A 894 -21.58 -18.54 -0.39
N ALA A 895 -21.00 -17.59 -1.13
CA ALA A 895 -21.47 -17.19 -2.46
C ALA A 895 -20.93 -18.08 -3.61
N TRP A 896 -19.93 -18.92 -3.34
CA TRP A 896 -19.32 -19.81 -4.33
C TRP A 896 -19.00 -21.17 -3.71
N GLU A 897 -19.24 -22.24 -4.46
CA GLU A 897 -18.99 -23.62 -4.06
C GLU A 897 -17.97 -24.30 -4.98
N PRO A 898 -16.90 -24.90 -4.43
CA PRO A 898 -15.98 -25.70 -5.22
C PRO A 898 -16.47 -27.13 -5.40
N LYS A 899 -16.30 -27.69 -6.61
CA LYS A 899 -16.74 -29.05 -6.96
C LYS A 899 -15.73 -29.77 -7.85
N GLY A 900 -15.56 -31.07 -7.61
CA GLY A 900 -14.72 -31.93 -8.45
C GLY A 900 -13.22 -31.64 -8.37
N ILE A 901 -12.75 -30.98 -7.31
CA ILE A 901 -11.35 -30.55 -7.14
C ILE A 901 -10.58 -31.61 -6.34
N ALA A 902 -9.32 -31.86 -6.71
CA ALA A 902 -8.42 -32.72 -5.94
C ALA A 902 -8.19 -32.16 -4.52
N SER A 903 -7.83 -33.00 -3.55
CA SER A 903 -7.70 -32.63 -2.12
C SER A 903 -6.76 -31.47 -1.79
N ASN A 904 -5.94 -31.05 -2.76
CA ASN A 904 -4.95 -29.97 -2.64
C ASN A 904 -5.26 -28.80 -3.59
N GLY A 905 -6.40 -28.82 -4.30
CA GLY A 905 -6.61 -28.02 -5.51
C GLY A 905 -7.35 -26.69 -5.36
N LEU A 906 -7.45 -26.19 -4.12
CA LEU A 906 -8.10 -24.93 -3.81
C LEU A 906 -7.06 -23.91 -3.37
N ASP A 907 -6.85 -22.88 -4.19
CA ASP A 907 -6.13 -21.68 -3.79
C ASP A 907 -7.13 -20.56 -3.50
N VAL A 908 -6.92 -19.84 -2.40
CA VAL A 908 -7.42 -18.47 -2.26
C VAL A 908 -6.16 -17.64 -2.25
N ASN A 909 -5.73 -17.22 -3.44
CA ASN A 909 -4.43 -16.62 -3.65
C ASN A 909 -4.49 -15.11 -3.35
N THR A 910 -3.37 -14.52 -2.90
CA THR A 910 -3.21 -13.06 -2.76
C THR A 910 -2.89 -12.38 -4.11
N THR A 911 -2.58 -13.16 -5.14
CA THR A 911 -2.50 -12.68 -6.52
C THR A 911 -3.93 -12.41 -6.98
N VAL A 912 -4.26 -11.14 -7.08
CA VAL A 912 -5.61 -10.65 -7.39
C VAL A 912 -5.58 -9.73 -8.58
N ALA A 913 -6.68 -9.69 -9.33
CA ALA A 913 -6.84 -8.72 -10.38
C ALA A 913 -7.19 -7.35 -9.78
N ILE A 914 -8.08 -7.35 -8.78
CA ILE A 914 -8.51 -6.20 -7.98
C ILE A 914 -8.80 -6.74 -6.56
N GLY A 915 -8.54 -5.97 -5.50
CA GLY A 915 -8.93 -6.36 -4.14
C GLY A 915 -7.86 -7.13 -3.36
N LYS A 916 -8.26 -8.21 -2.68
CA LYS A 916 -7.45 -8.99 -1.71
C LYS A 916 -7.47 -10.50 -1.94
N ARG A 917 -8.49 -11.07 -2.60
CA ARG A 917 -8.58 -12.51 -2.87
C ARG A 917 -9.05 -12.83 -4.29
N SER A 918 -8.62 -13.98 -4.81
CA SER A 918 -9.12 -14.57 -6.07
C SER A 918 -9.48 -16.06 -5.87
N ALA A 919 -10.28 -16.63 -6.77
CA ALA A 919 -10.69 -18.03 -6.73
C ALA A 919 -9.78 -18.91 -7.60
N GLY A 920 -8.95 -19.74 -6.96
CA GLY A 920 -8.02 -20.64 -7.64
C GLY A 920 -8.56 -22.07 -7.84
N ILE A 921 -8.13 -22.70 -8.93
CA ILE A 921 -8.31 -24.13 -9.21
C ILE A 921 -6.95 -24.70 -9.63
N TYR A 922 -6.44 -25.69 -8.88
CA TYR A 922 -5.34 -26.54 -9.34
C TYR A 922 -5.87 -27.87 -9.88
N GLY A 923 -5.45 -28.20 -11.11
CA GLY A 923 -5.90 -29.35 -11.85
C GLY A 923 -7.27 -29.14 -12.48
N SER A 924 -8.08 -30.18 -12.47
CA SER A 924 -9.44 -30.17 -13.02
C SER A 924 -10.47 -29.98 -11.92
N GLY A 925 -11.52 -29.22 -12.21
CA GLY A 925 -12.59 -28.91 -11.27
C GLY A 925 -13.34 -27.64 -11.65
N TYR A 926 -14.26 -27.20 -10.81
CA TYR A 926 -14.97 -25.94 -11.05
C TYR A 926 -15.44 -25.27 -9.76
N TRP A 927 -15.55 -23.94 -9.81
CA TRP A 927 -16.33 -23.14 -8.88
C TRP A 927 -17.71 -22.89 -9.46
N THR A 928 -18.74 -22.90 -8.62
CA THR A 928 -20.09 -22.58 -9.05
C THR A 928 -20.77 -21.59 -8.11
N THR A 929 -21.60 -20.72 -8.68
CA THR A 929 -22.58 -19.97 -7.88
C THR A 929 -23.55 -20.95 -7.21
N PRO A 930 -24.21 -20.54 -6.11
CA PRO A 930 -24.97 -21.45 -5.29
C PRO A 930 -26.19 -21.99 -6.03
N TYR A 931 -26.53 -23.25 -5.83
CA TYR A 931 -27.69 -23.91 -6.40
C TYR A 931 -28.35 -24.85 -5.38
N ALA A 932 -29.53 -25.39 -5.68
CA ALA A 932 -30.21 -26.32 -4.77
C ALA A 932 -29.50 -27.67 -4.74
N ASP A 933 -28.72 -27.92 -3.69
CA ASP A 933 -28.27 -29.25 -3.31
C ASP A 933 -29.34 -29.93 -2.43
N THR A 934 -29.67 -31.17 -2.78
CA THR A 934 -30.55 -32.06 -2.00
C THR A 934 -30.11 -32.23 -0.55
N SER A 935 -28.83 -32.03 -0.24
CA SER A 935 -28.28 -32.11 1.12
C SER A 935 -28.87 -31.08 2.09
N PHE A 936 -29.48 -29.98 1.59
CA PHE A 936 -30.07 -28.91 2.40
C PHE A 936 -31.55 -29.13 2.81
N GLY A 937 -32.15 -30.29 2.50
CA GLY A 937 -33.54 -30.59 2.90
C GLY A 937 -34.56 -29.55 2.39
N THR A 938 -35.60 -29.19 3.15
CA THR A 938 -36.63 -28.24 2.69
C THR A 938 -36.17 -26.78 2.56
N LEU A 939 -34.97 -26.44 3.04
CA LEU A 939 -34.43 -25.07 3.03
C LEU A 939 -33.86 -24.64 1.66
N TYR A 940 -33.67 -25.56 0.70
CA TYR A 940 -33.09 -25.21 -0.61
C TYR A 940 -33.91 -24.19 -1.41
N ARG A 941 -35.24 -24.14 -1.22
CA ARG A 941 -36.10 -23.18 -1.93
C ARG A 941 -35.81 -21.74 -1.52
N TYR A 942 -35.59 -21.52 -0.22
CA TYR A 942 -35.18 -20.22 0.29
C TYR A 942 -33.78 -19.87 -0.22
N TYR A 943 -32.87 -20.86 -0.24
CA TYR A 943 -31.51 -20.68 -0.72
C TYR A 943 -31.43 -20.18 -2.17
N GLN A 944 -32.17 -20.82 -3.10
CA GLN A 944 -32.26 -20.35 -4.48
C GLN A 944 -32.92 -18.98 -4.60
N GLN A 945 -33.96 -18.70 -3.80
CA GLN A 945 -34.67 -17.43 -3.85
C GLN A 945 -33.80 -16.24 -3.43
N TYR A 946 -32.88 -16.43 -2.47
CA TYR A 946 -32.05 -15.35 -1.93
C TYR A 946 -30.69 -15.21 -2.64
N TYR A 947 -30.13 -16.29 -3.21
CA TYR A 947 -28.72 -16.30 -3.65
C TYR A 947 -28.50 -16.71 -5.10
N ALA A 948 -29.51 -17.23 -5.81
CA ALA A 948 -29.36 -17.51 -7.24
C ALA A 948 -29.47 -16.23 -8.06
N ILE A 949 -28.76 -16.17 -9.19
CA ILE A 949 -28.90 -15.07 -10.15
C ILE A 949 -30.26 -15.21 -10.82
N ASN A 950 -31.21 -14.36 -10.43
CA ASN A 950 -32.57 -14.38 -10.96
C ASN A 950 -32.66 -13.50 -12.20
N LEU A 951 -32.93 -14.13 -13.34
CA LEU A 951 -33.11 -13.44 -14.61
C LEU A 951 -34.44 -13.88 -15.22
N ALA A 952 -35.23 -12.90 -15.67
CA ALA A 952 -36.50 -13.19 -16.31
C ALA A 952 -36.29 -13.95 -17.63
N GLU A 953 -37.23 -14.84 -17.94
CA GLU A 953 -37.27 -15.58 -19.20
C GLU A 953 -37.11 -14.66 -20.42
N GLY A 954 -36.31 -15.09 -21.40
CA GLY A 954 -36.05 -14.36 -22.64
C GLY A 954 -35.09 -13.17 -22.52
N LYS A 955 -34.66 -12.79 -21.29
CA LYS A 955 -33.67 -11.73 -21.09
C LYS A 955 -32.29 -12.17 -21.57
N THR A 956 -31.65 -11.29 -22.33
CA THR A 956 -30.21 -11.36 -22.61
C THR A 956 -29.45 -10.82 -21.42
N PHE A 957 -28.32 -11.44 -21.11
CA PHE A 957 -27.42 -11.01 -20.03
C PHE A 957 -25.99 -11.03 -20.54
N THR A 958 -25.13 -10.21 -19.94
CA THR A 958 -23.68 -10.22 -20.21
C THR A 958 -22.95 -10.67 -18.96
N ALA A 959 -22.04 -11.63 -19.09
CA ALA A 959 -21.12 -12.02 -18.03
C ALA A 959 -19.70 -11.54 -18.38
N GLN A 960 -19.00 -11.04 -17.36
CA GLN A 960 -17.58 -10.72 -17.43
C GLN A 960 -16.85 -11.38 -16.27
N PHE A 961 -15.59 -11.73 -16.48
CA PHE A 961 -14.70 -12.22 -15.44
C PHE A 961 -13.25 -12.03 -15.86
N LYS A 962 -12.34 -11.96 -14.88
CA LYS A 962 -10.90 -11.98 -15.12
C LYS A 962 -10.37 -13.38 -14.89
N ILE A 963 -9.46 -13.81 -15.77
CA ILE A 963 -8.78 -15.09 -15.67
C ILE A 963 -7.28 -14.87 -15.76
N TYR A 964 -6.54 -15.57 -14.89
CA TYR A 964 -5.09 -15.65 -14.92
C TYR A 964 -4.67 -17.10 -14.81
N SER A 965 -3.59 -17.46 -15.49
CA SER A 965 -2.98 -18.78 -15.42
C SER A 965 -1.49 -18.67 -15.59
N ASP A 966 -0.75 -19.18 -14.60
CA ASP A 966 0.70 -19.35 -14.65
C ASP A 966 1.12 -20.67 -15.33
N SER A 967 0.20 -21.63 -15.42
CA SER A 967 0.39 -22.92 -16.08
C SER A 967 -0.93 -23.43 -16.68
N MET A 968 -0.92 -23.68 -17.99
CA MET A 968 -2.08 -24.19 -18.72
C MET A 968 -1.68 -25.36 -19.62
N ASN A 969 -2.14 -26.56 -19.27
CA ASN A 969 -1.99 -27.82 -20.00
C ASN A 969 -3.36 -28.41 -20.37
N GLY A 970 -4.31 -27.53 -20.68
CA GLY A 970 -5.74 -27.82 -20.80
C GLY A 970 -6.51 -26.53 -21.10
N ARG A 971 -7.72 -26.39 -20.56
CA ARG A 971 -8.54 -25.18 -20.76
C ARG A 971 -9.25 -24.74 -19.50
N ALA A 972 -9.52 -23.44 -19.41
CA ALA A 972 -10.28 -22.88 -18.31
C ALA A 972 -11.15 -21.70 -18.77
N GLY A 973 -12.30 -21.53 -18.12
CA GLY A 973 -13.25 -20.52 -18.53
C GLY A 973 -14.59 -20.61 -17.80
N ILE A 974 -15.64 -20.16 -18.48
CA ILE A 974 -17.00 -20.05 -17.93
C ILE A 974 -18.00 -20.90 -18.72
N GLN A 975 -18.96 -21.47 -17.99
CA GLN A 975 -20.13 -22.13 -18.53
C GLN A 975 -21.39 -21.66 -17.79
N PHE A 976 -22.47 -21.46 -18.54
CA PHE A 976 -23.79 -21.16 -17.97
C PHE A 976 -24.63 -22.43 -17.84
N VAL A 977 -25.38 -22.54 -16.75
CA VAL A 977 -26.38 -23.59 -16.55
C VAL A 977 -27.70 -22.94 -16.17
N TYR A 978 -28.73 -23.16 -16.98
CA TYR A 978 -30.06 -22.58 -16.78
C TYR A 978 -30.93 -23.49 -15.92
N ARG A 979 -31.48 -22.93 -14.85
CA ARG A 979 -32.25 -23.67 -13.86
C ARG A 979 -33.66 -23.11 -13.67
N SER A 980 -34.56 -24.01 -13.33
CA SER A 980 -35.87 -23.74 -12.78
C SER A 980 -35.85 -24.06 -11.27
N TYR A 981 -36.88 -23.60 -10.54
CA TYR A 981 -37.04 -23.94 -9.12
C TYR A 981 -37.18 -25.45 -8.83
N LYS A 982 -37.38 -26.28 -9.87
CA LYS A 982 -37.48 -27.75 -9.76
C LYS A 982 -36.14 -28.46 -9.99
N ASP A 983 -35.13 -27.77 -10.50
CA ASP A 983 -33.84 -28.37 -10.85
C ASP A 983 -32.95 -28.49 -9.60
N VAL A 984 -32.83 -29.71 -9.06
CA VAL A 984 -32.09 -30.03 -7.83
C VAL A 984 -30.92 -30.97 -8.11
N GLY A 985 -29.73 -30.67 -7.57
CA GLY A 985 -28.50 -31.45 -7.72
C GLY A 985 -27.50 -30.91 -8.76
N ASP A 986 -26.25 -31.38 -8.70
CA ASP A 986 -25.12 -30.95 -9.54
C ASP A 986 -25.39 -31.07 -11.05
N ASN A 987 -26.10 -32.13 -11.42
CA ASN A 987 -26.39 -32.49 -12.81
C ASN A 987 -27.75 -31.99 -13.31
N ALA A 988 -28.53 -31.30 -12.47
CA ALA A 988 -29.82 -30.74 -12.87
C ALA A 988 -29.66 -29.38 -13.57
N GLY A 989 -30.69 -28.99 -14.32
CA GLY A 989 -30.67 -27.80 -15.17
C GLY A 989 -30.34 -28.13 -16.63
N THR A 990 -30.34 -27.09 -17.45
CA THR A 990 -30.02 -27.16 -18.88
C THR A 990 -28.73 -26.39 -19.09
N PRO A 991 -27.58 -27.07 -19.29
CA PRO A 991 -26.35 -26.39 -19.65
C PRO A 991 -26.57 -25.57 -20.91
N GLU A 992 -25.94 -24.40 -20.98
CA GLU A 992 -25.85 -23.69 -22.23
C GLU A 992 -25.09 -24.54 -23.27
N THR A 993 -25.48 -24.34 -24.51
CA THR A 993 -25.03 -25.05 -25.71
C THR A 993 -23.61 -24.71 -26.13
N TYR A 994 -22.98 -23.73 -25.48
CA TYR A 994 -21.59 -23.34 -25.66
C TYR A 994 -20.88 -23.06 -24.33
N ARG A 995 -19.55 -23.03 -24.39
CA ARG A 995 -18.64 -22.65 -23.30
C ARG A 995 -17.62 -21.64 -23.83
N VAL A 996 -17.20 -20.72 -22.98
CA VAL A 996 -16.17 -19.74 -23.32
C VAL A 996 -14.93 -19.98 -22.47
N TYR A 997 -13.76 -20.13 -23.11
CA TYR A 997 -12.53 -20.49 -22.42
C TYR A 997 -11.26 -19.97 -23.11
N VAL A 998 -10.16 -20.09 -22.40
CA VAL A 998 -8.79 -20.00 -22.93
C VAL A 998 -8.08 -21.33 -22.70
N ASP A 999 -7.11 -21.66 -23.55
CA ASP A 999 -6.33 -22.90 -23.49
C ASP A 999 -4.81 -22.68 -23.62
N SER A 1000 -4.37 -21.46 -23.35
CA SER A 1000 -2.97 -21.08 -23.24
C SER A 1000 -2.73 -20.22 -22.01
N VAL A 1001 -1.50 -20.26 -21.50
CA VAL A 1001 -1.00 -19.40 -20.40
C VAL A 1001 -1.30 -17.93 -20.70
N THR A 1002 -1.68 -17.17 -19.68
CA THR A 1002 -1.93 -15.74 -19.78
C THR A 1002 -0.71 -14.98 -19.23
N SER A 1003 -0.17 -14.00 -19.96
CA SER A 1003 0.97 -13.19 -19.48
C SER A 1003 0.62 -12.22 -18.34
N GLY A 1004 -0.66 -12.15 -17.96
CA GLY A 1004 -1.25 -11.30 -16.93
C GLY A 1004 -2.74 -11.57 -16.86
N TRP A 1005 -3.49 -10.83 -16.04
CA TRP A 1005 -4.94 -10.96 -15.98
C TRP A 1005 -5.58 -10.62 -17.33
N LEU A 1006 -6.37 -11.55 -17.86
CA LEU A 1006 -7.17 -11.37 -19.07
C LEU A 1006 -8.63 -11.21 -18.68
N GLY A 1007 -9.26 -10.11 -19.08
CA GLY A 1007 -10.72 -10.01 -18.94
C GLY A 1007 -11.41 -10.71 -20.10
N VAL A 1008 -12.45 -11.49 -19.78
CA VAL A 1008 -13.24 -12.25 -20.73
C VAL A 1008 -14.68 -11.80 -20.61
N ILE A 1009 -15.29 -11.48 -21.76
CA ILE A 1009 -16.70 -11.06 -21.84
C ILE A 1009 -17.45 -12.08 -22.69
N THR A 1010 -18.62 -12.50 -22.22
CA THR A 1010 -19.57 -13.22 -23.05
C THR A 1010 -21.00 -12.90 -22.66
N SER A 1011 -21.98 -13.21 -23.50
CA SER A 1011 -23.40 -13.02 -23.17
C SER A 1011 -24.17 -14.31 -23.33
N GLY A 1012 -25.36 -14.40 -22.73
CA GLY A 1012 -26.31 -15.49 -22.98
C GLY A 1012 -27.74 -14.96 -23.01
N LYS A 1013 -28.71 -15.87 -23.19
CA LYS A 1013 -30.14 -15.53 -23.19
C LYS A 1013 -30.92 -16.58 -22.40
N MET A 1014 -31.69 -16.13 -21.41
CA MET A 1014 -32.48 -17.03 -20.57
C MET A 1014 -33.51 -17.80 -21.41
N PRO A 1015 -33.46 -19.14 -21.43
CA PRO A 1015 -34.39 -19.96 -22.22
C PRO A 1015 -35.75 -20.05 -21.55
N ALA A 1016 -36.74 -20.51 -22.32
CA ALA A 1016 -38.12 -20.64 -21.86
C ALA A 1016 -38.25 -21.60 -20.65
N GLY A 1017 -39.01 -21.19 -19.63
CA GLY A 1017 -39.24 -21.99 -18.43
C GLY A 1017 -38.08 -22.06 -17.43
N LYS A 1018 -37.02 -21.25 -17.62
CA LYS A 1018 -35.89 -21.12 -16.67
C LYS A 1018 -35.91 -19.74 -16.00
N GLN A 1019 -35.49 -19.70 -14.74
CA GLN A 1019 -35.63 -18.53 -13.85
C GLN A 1019 -34.30 -18.17 -13.17
N TYR A 1020 -33.34 -19.11 -13.14
CA TYR A 1020 -32.09 -18.95 -12.43
C TYR A 1020 -30.92 -19.26 -13.35
N LEU A 1021 -29.92 -18.38 -13.32
CA LEU A 1021 -28.63 -18.58 -13.97
C LEU A 1021 -27.62 -19.11 -12.93
N GLN A 1022 -26.99 -20.23 -13.24
CA GLN A 1022 -25.83 -20.74 -12.52
C GLN A 1022 -24.59 -20.50 -13.36
N ILE A 1023 -23.55 -19.91 -12.75
CA ILE A 1023 -22.24 -19.74 -13.36
C ILE A 1023 -21.34 -20.88 -12.89
N LYS A 1024 -20.63 -21.51 -13.82
CA LYS A 1024 -19.56 -22.47 -13.55
C LYS A 1024 -18.24 -21.95 -14.10
N LEU A 1025 -17.30 -21.62 -13.22
CA LEU A 1025 -15.92 -21.31 -13.57
C LEU A 1025 -15.13 -22.61 -13.53
N PHE A 1026 -14.66 -23.09 -14.67
CA PHE A 1026 -14.09 -24.43 -14.78
C PHE A 1026 -12.62 -24.41 -15.16
N SER A 1027 -11.91 -25.45 -14.73
CA SER A 1027 -10.59 -25.83 -15.23
C SER A 1027 -10.64 -27.30 -15.64
N GLU A 1028 -10.16 -27.63 -16.83
CA GLU A 1028 -10.03 -28.98 -17.36
C GLU A 1028 -8.57 -29.22 -17.76
N GLY A 1029 -7.94 -30.28 -17.24
CA GLY A 1029 -6.52 -30.58 -17.43
C GLY A 1029 -5.69 -30.34 -16.16
N ALA A 1030 -4.36 -30.35 -16.31
CA ALA A 1030 -3.40 -30.10 -15.25
C ALA A 1030 -3.00 -28.61 -15.20
N ASN A 1031 -3.99 -27.73 -15.04
CA ASN A 1031 -3.79 -26.28 -15.04
C ASN A 1031 -3.68 -25.73 -13.62
N HIS A 1032 -3.10 -24.55 -13.47
CA HIS A 1032 -3.34 -23.67 -12.33
C HIS A 1032 -3.94 -22.37 -12.86
N VAL A 1033 -5.17 -22.11 -12.44
CA VAL A 1033 -5.97 -20.97 -12.93
C VAL A 1033 -6.61 -20.23 -11.78
N LEU A 1034 -6.61 -18.91 -11.88
CA LEU A 1034 -7.24 -17.98 -10.96
C LEU A 1034 -8.36 -17.25 -11.69
N PHE A 1035 -9.49 -17.08 -11.00
CA PHE A 1035 -10.62 -16.29 -11.44
C PHE A 1035 -10.86 -15.13 -10.49
N ASP A 1036 -11.24 -13.99 -11.04
CA ASP A 1036 -11.54 -12.78 -10.28
C ASP A 1036 -12.60 -11.93 -10.98
N GLU A 1037 -13.16 -10.94 -10.29
CA GLU A 1037 -14.06 -9.92 -10.83
C GLU A 1037 -15.24 -10.47 -11.66
N VAL A 1038 -15.88 -11.55 -11.18
CA VAL A 1038 -16.99 -12.21 -11.89
C VAL A 1038 -18.28 -11.41 -11.73
N ALA A 1039 -18.82 -10.88 -12.83
CA ALA A 1039 -20.08 -10.15 -12.84
C ALA A 1039 -21.05 -10.62 -13.93
N VAL A 1040 -22.34 -10.42 -13.68
CA VAL A 1040 -23.43 -10.61 -14.66
C VAL A 1040 -24.31 -9.36 -14.64
N TYR A 1041 -24.63 -8.87 -15.84
CA TYR A 1041 -25.44 -7.68 -16.12
C TYR A 1041 -26.73 -8.04 -16.86
#